data_AF-A0A3B5PQD5-F1
#
_entry.id   AF-A0A3B5PQD5-F1
#
_cell.length_a   1.000
_cell.length_b   1.000
_cell.length_c   1.000
_cell.angle_alpha   90.00
_cell.angle_beta   90.00
_cell.angle_gamma   90.00
#
_symmetry.space_group_name_H-M   'P 1'
#
loop_
_entity.id
_entity.type
_entity.pdbx_description
1 polymer ?
#
loop_
_entity_poly.entity_id
_entity_poly.type
_entity_poly.pdbx_seq_one_letter_code
_entity_poly.pdbx_strand_id
1 'polypeptide(L)'
;MFSIGRLLLFHTIDKYLYAMRFSDETLLDITKRFRAELTRGLGSDTNATASLKMLPTFVRSIPDGTEKGDFIALDLGGSAFRILRVKVSHGNKQTVQMESEVYDTPDEIMHGSGTRLFDHVAECLGNFMEKHDIKDKKLPVGFTFSFPCRQTKLDEGYLIKWTKRFKASGVEGADVVQLLNKAIEKRGDYKADIMAVVNDTVGTMMTCGFDDQRCEVGIIIGTGTNACYMEELRHIDLVEGDEGRMCVNTEWGAFGDDGSLEDIRTQFDIEIDRGSLNPGKQLFEKMVSGMYMGELVRLILVKMAREGLLFEGRITAELLTKGTLPTKLVSAIEKSKEGLIKAKEILSRLNLEPSAEDCVAVQHVCSIVSHRSTNLVAAALAGILLRLKENKGVARLKTTVGIDGSLYKMHPHYARRLHKTVRRLVPDCDVRFLLSESGSGKGAAMVTAVAYRLAEQTHEIAKILSKFRMTTEQLLEVRREMRTEMQKGLSKSTQDVAVVRMLPTYVRSTPDGTENGDFLALDLGGTNFRVLLVKIRSGKKSVEMHNKIYAIPLEVMQGTGEELFDHIVHCISDFLDYMGMKTACLPLGFTFSFPCQQTGLDAGILLTWTKGFKATGCESEDIVGLLRDAIKRTEEFELDVVAIVNDTVGTMMTCAYEEPTCEIGLIAGTGSNACYMEEMRNIEMVHGDQGRMCVNMEWGAFGDNGCLDDFRTDYDHAVDDLSLNVGKQRYEKMISGMYLGEIVRNILIDMTKRGFLFRGQISETLKTRGIFETKFLSQIESFSRIMKQTVRDLAPKCCVTFLLSEDGSGKGAALITAVACRLRKEVKSKK
;
A
#
# COMPACT_ATOMS: atom_id res chain seq x y z
N MET A 1 73.46 10.98 3.85
CA MET A 1 72.97 11.28 5.22
C MET A 1 71.49 11.68 5.26
N PHE A 2 70.99 12.59 4.40
CA PHE A 2 69.58 13.03 4.39
C PHE A 2 68.50 11.92 4.29
N SER A 3 68.79 10.78 3.63
CA SER A 3 67.80 9.70 3.48
C SER A 3 67.65 8.82 4.72
N ILE A 4 68.70 8.64 5.53
CA ILE A 4 68.68 7.77 6.72
C ILE A 4 67.97 8.49 7.88
N GLY A 5 68.26 9.78 8.09
CA GLY A 5 67.59 10.60 9.11
C GLY A 5 66.07 10.70 8.90
N ARG A 6 65.64 10.86 7.64
CA ARG A 6 64.22 10.88 7.30
C ARG A 6 63.51 9.53 7.52
N LEU A 7 64.20 8.42 7.22
CA LEU A 7 63.70 7.07 7.50
C LEU A 7 63.56 6.81 9.01
N LEU A 8 64.54 7.25 9.82
CA LEU A 8 64.48 7.18 11.27
C LEU A 8 63.32 8.00 11.83
N LEU A 9 63.12 9.24 11.35
CA LEU A 9 62.01 10.09 11.76
C LEU A 9 60.65 9.45 11.47
N PHE A 10 60.45 8.90 10.27
CA PHE A 10 59.22 8.17 9.93
C PHE A 10 59.02 6.93 10.80
N HIS A 11 60.08 6.16 11.06
CA HIS A 11 60.00 5.00 11.94
C HIS A 11 59.58 5.37 13.37
N THR A 12 60.13 6.47 13.91
CA THR A 12 59.77 6.97 15.24
C THR A 12 58.30 7.37 15.31
N ILE A 13 57.80 8.12 14.31
CA ILE A 13 56.39 8.54 14.28
C ILE A 13 55.47 7.33 14.05
N ASP A 14 55.85 6.39 13.20
CA ASP A 14 55.10 5.16 12.95
C ASP A 14 54.98 4.29 14.22
N LYS A 15 56.05 4.22 15.01
CA LYS A 15 56.04 3.55 16.32
C LYS A 15 55.18 4.32 17.32
N TYR A 16 55.25 5.65 17.33
CA TYR A 16 54.47 6.51 18.23
C TYR A 16 52.97 6.41 17.97
N LEU A 17 52.58 6.39 16.70
CA LEU A 17 51.20 6.31 16.23
C LEU A 17 50.83 4.91 15.74
N TYR A 18 51.48 3.87 16.26
CA TYR A 18 51.27 2.47 15.83
C TYR A 18 49.79 2.06 15.91
N ALA A 19 49.10 2.45 16.99
CA ALA A 19 47.68 2.17 17.19
C ALA A 19 46.74 2.84 16.17
N MET A 20 47.23 3.79 15.37
CA MET A 20 46.47 4.42 14.27
C MET A 20 46.75 3.78 12.90
N ARG A 21 47.63 2.78 12.84
CA ARG A 21 48.06 2.10 11.60
C ARG A 21 47.48 0.69 11.54
N PHE A 22 46.28 0.57 10.99
CA PHE A 22 45.57 -0.70 10.91
C PHE A 22 46.11 -1.64 9.82
N SER A 23 46.31 -2.91 10.17
CA SER A 23 46.58 -3.98 9.20
C SER A 23 45.29 -4.39 8.48
N ASP A 24 45.41 -5.11 7.37
CA ASP A 24 44.24 -5.65 6.69
C ASP A 24 43.46 -6.63 7.58
N GLU A 25 44.11 -7.34 8.49
CA GLU A 25 43.42 -8.22 9.46
C GLU A 25 42.54 -7.43 10.41
N THR A 26 43.05 -6.31 10.96
CA THR A 26 42.25 -5.40 11.78
C THR A 26 41.07 -4.83 11.00
N LEU A 27 41.28 -4.45 9.73
CA LEU A 27 40.19 -3.92 8.91
C LEU A 27 39.13 -4.96 8.59
N LEU A 28 39.51 -6.21 8.31
CA LEU A 28 38.58 -7.32 8.09
C LEU A 28 37.78 -7.64 9.36
N ASP A 29 38.39 -7.56 10.54
CA ASP A 29 37.69 -7.70 11.81
C ASP A 29 36.68 -6.55 12.03
N ILE A 30 37.07 -5.30 11.77
CA ILE A 30 36.15 -4.15 11.81
C ILE A 30 34.99 -4.35 10.82
N THR A 31 35.26 -4.81 9.60
CA THR A 31 34.23 -5.16 8.62
C THR A 31 33.26 -6.21 9.17
N LYS A 32 33.76 -7.24 9.85
CA LYS A 32 32.93 -8.29 10.47
C LYS A 32 32.05 -7.72 11.59
N ARG A 33 32.61 -6.91 12.49
CA ARG A 33 31.87 -6.23 13.57
C ARG A 33 30.77 -5.33 12.99
N PHE A 34 31.10 -4.54 11.97
CA PHE A 34 30.15 -3.66 11.29
C PHE A 34 28.98 -4.43 10.67
N ARG A 35 29.25 -5.57 10.01
CA ARG A 35 28.21 -6.44 9.44
C ARG A 35 27.27 -7.03 10.49
N ALA A 36 27.80 -7.40 11.66
CA ALA A 36 26.97 -7.85 12.77
C ALA A 36 26.03 -6.73 13.24
N GLU A 37 26.54 -5.50 13.36
CA GLU A 37 25.72 -4.33 13.72
C GLU A 37 24.67 -3.98 12.65
N LEU A 38 24.94 -4.15 11.36
CA LEU A 38 23.93 -3.96 10.30
C LEU A 38 22.74 -4.91 10.53
N THR A 39 23.04 -6.17 10.84
CA THR A 39 22.01 -7.19 11.09
C THR A 39 21.23 -6.87 12.36
N ARG A 40 21.92 -6.47 13.44
CA ARG A 40 21.27 -6.09 14.70
C ARG A 40 20.38 -4.85 14.56
N GLY A 41 20.80 -3.87 13.76
CA GLY A 41 19.99 -2.67 13.52
C GLY A 41 18.73 -2.95 12.71
N LEU A 42 18.73 -3.96 11.83
CA LEU A 42 17.55 -4.31 11.04
C LEU A 42 16.53 -5.17 11.80
N GLY A 43 16.98 -5.98 12.76
CA GLY A 43 16.13 -6.91 13.51
C GLY A 43 15.23 -6.23 14.53
N SER A 44 13.95 -6.62 14.60
CA SER A 44 12.96 -6.03 15.51
C SER A 44 13.35 -6.15 16.99
N ASP A 45 13.93 -7.29 17.36
CA ASP A 45 14.31 -7.62 18.74
C ASP A 45 15.60 -6.92 19.18
N THR A 46 16.46 -6.56 18.22
CA THR A 46 17.81 -6.06 18.46
C THR A 46 17.96 -4.57 18.20
N ASN A 47 17.10 -3.95 17.38
CA ASN A 47 17.21 -2.56 16.95
C ASN A 47 17.29 -1.57 18.13
N ALA A 48 16.47 -1.78 19.17
CA ALA A 48 16.39 -0.87 20.31
C ALA A 48 17.74 -0.63 21.02
N THR A 49 18.64 -1.63 20.99
CA THR A 49 19.97 -1.57 21.61
C THR A 49 21.11 -1.53 20.60
N ALA A 50 20.82 -1.58 19.29
CA ALA A 50 21.84 -1.53 18.26
C ALA A 50 22.51 -0.15 18.19
N SER A 51 23.82 -0.16 17.90
CA SER A 51 24.59 1.07 17.67
C SER A 51 24.25 1.69 16.32
N LEU A 52 24.13 0.86 15.27
CA LEU A 52 23.60 1.23 13.96
C LEU A 52 22.08 1.23 13.99
N LYS A 53 21.47 2.40 13.71
CA LYS A 53 20.02 2.56 13.80
C LYS A 53 19.25 1.98 12.62
N MET A 54 19.90 1.83 11.47
CA MET A 54 19.33 1.20 10.28
C MET A 54 17.92 1.73 9.95
N LEU A 55 17.82 3.05 9.87
CA LEU A 55 16.56 3.77 9.78
C LEU A 55 15.91 3.58 8.39
N PRO A 56 14.66 3.10 8.34
CA PRO A 56 13.89 3.07 7.10
C PRO A 56 13.66 4.48 6.54
N THR A 57 13.88 4.66 5.24
CA THR A 57 13.78 5.99 4.59
C THR A 57 12.51 6.17 3.76
N PHE A 58 11.73 5.10 3.58
CA PHE A 58 10.56 5.03 2.68
C PHE A 58 10.85 5.27 1.20
N VAL A 59 12.12 5.34 0.81
CA VAL A 59 12.53 5.42 -0.59
C VAL A 59 12.78 4.02 -1.13
N ARG A 60 11.90 3.53 -2.02
CA ARG A 60 11.87 2.13 -2.47
C ARG A 60 12.64 1.84 -3.77
N SER A 61 13.02 2.87 -4.51
CA SER A 61 13.82 2.71 -5.73
C SER A 61 14.66 3.95 -6.00
N ILE A 62 15.73 3.78 -6.77
CA ILE A 62 16.44 4.88 -7.43
C ILE A 62 15.58 5.48 -8.55
N PRO A 63 15.94 6.66 -9.09
CA PRO A 63 15.21 7.27 -10.18
C PRO A 63 15.15 6.36 -11.41
N ASP A 64 13.98 6.20 -12.02
CA ASP A 64 13.73 5.28 -13.15
C ASP A 64 13.68 5.99 -14.51
N GLY A 65 13.80 7.32 -14.51
CA GLY A 65 13.74 8.15 -15.70
C GLY A 65 12.33 8.63 -16.04
N THR A 66 11.31 8.30 -15.26
CA THR A 66 9.94 8.81 -15.43
C THR A 66 9.68 10.10 -14.65
N GLU A 67 10.65 10.55 -13.85
CA GLU A 67 10.57 11.80 -13.08
C GLU A 67 10.46 13.00 -14.02
N LYS A 68 9.53 13.91 -13.69
CA LYS A 68 9.30 15.17 -14.39
C LYS A 68 8.66 16.19 -13.45
N GLY A 69 8.97 17.46 -13.62
CA GLY A 69 8.38 18.56 -12.85
C GLY A 69 9.35 19.68 -12.52
N ASP A 70 8.87 20.64 -11.73
CA ASP A 70 9.63 21.79 -11.19
C ASP A 70 9.52 21.71 -9.67
N PHE A 71 10.66 21.57 -8.99
CA PHE A 71 10.73 21.23 -7.57
C PHE A 71 11.65 22.19 -6.83
N ILE A 72 11.40 22.38 -5.54
CA ILE A 72 12.34 23.03 -4.63
C ILE A 72 13.02 21.96 -3.79
N ALA A 73 14.32 22.10 -3.52
CA ALA A 73 15.04 21.25 -2.58
C ALA A 73 15.74 22.11 -1.52
N LEU A 74 15.47 21.83 -0.25
CA LEU A 74 16.19 22.38 0.89
C LEU A 74 17.33 21.42 1.28
N ASP A 75 18.49 21.94 1.63
CA ASP A 75 19.64 21.14 2.09
C ASP A 75 20.27 21.72 3.34
N LEU A 76 19.88 21.16 4.50
CA LEU A 76 20.27 21.61 5.83
C LEU A 76 21.07 20.54 6.58
N GLY A 77 22.09 20.98 7.30
CA GLY A 77 22.92 20.16 8.20
C GLY A 77 24.31 19.83 7.67
N GLY A 78 24.62 20.22 6.43
CA GLY A 78 25.97 20.15 5.86
C GLY A 78 26.89 21.28 6.33
N SER A 79 27.88 21.64 5.52
CA SER A 79 28.76 22.78 5.80
C SER A 79 28.14 24.15 5.50
N ALA A 80 27.06 24.18 4.72
CA ALA A 80 26.30 25.39 4.38
C ALA A 80 24.84 25.00 4.13
N PHE A 81 23.89 25.89 4.44
CA PHE A 81 22.48 25.72 4.10
C PHE A 81 22.26 26.13 2.64
N ARG A 82 21.61 25.27 1.85
CA ARG A 82 21.33 25.56 0.42
C ARG A 82 19.85 25.39 0.11
N ILE A 83 19.38 26.21 -0.83
CA ILE A 83 18.07 26.05 -1.45
C ILE A 83 18.29 25.93 -2.96
N LEU A 84 17.64 24.93 -3.56
CA LEU A 84 17.75 24.65 -4.98
C LEU A 84 16.37 24.64 -5.63
N ARG A 85 16.32 25.08 -6.89
CA ARG A 85 15.22 24.80 -7.80
C ARG A 85 15.70 23.79 -8.82
N VAL A 86 14.97 22.69 -8.97
CA VAL A 86 15.32 21.58 -9.84
C VAL A 86 14.19 21.34 -10.82
N LYS A 87 14.45 21.55 -12.11
CA LYS A 87 13.51 21.27 -13.20
C LYS A 87 13.95 20.01 -13.92
N VAL A 88 13.07 19.02 -13.96
CA VAL A 88 13.27 17.75 -14.66
C VAL A 88 12.30 17.71 -15.82
N SER A 89 12.82 17.74 -17.06
CA SER A 89 12.01 17.70 -18.27
C SER A 89 12.19 16.40 -19.04
N HIS A 90 11.09 15.96 -19.66
CA HIS A 90 11.05 14.77 -20.50
C HIS A 90 11.17 15.19 -21.98
N GLY A 91 12.31 14.88 -22.59
CA GLY A 91 12.57 15.04 -24.03
C GLY A 91 13.37 13.85 -24.56
N ASN A 92 13.94 13.91 -25.78
CA ASN A 92 14.77 12.83 -26.35
C ASN A 92 16.00 12.46 -25.48
N LYS A 93 16.40 13.35 -24.55
CA LYS A 93 17.27 13.08 -23.40
C LYS A 93 16.65 13.80 -22.20
N GLN A 94 16.53 13.15 -21.05
CA GLN A 94 16.16 13.84 -19.81
C GLN A 94 17.20 14.91 -19.50
N THR A 95 16.75 16.15 -19.33
CA THR A 95 17.61 17.26 -18.91
C THR A 95 17.20 17.72 -17.53
N VAL A 96 18.18 17.92 -16.66
CA VAL A 96 17.98 18.49 -15.32
C VAL A 96 18.58 19.89 -15.32
N GLN A 97 17.76 20.90 -15.09
CA GLN A 97 18.22 22.28 -14.86
C GLN A 97 18.18 22.55 -13.36
N MET A 98 19.26 23.12 -12.84
CA MET A 98 19.40 23.40 -11.41
C MET A 98 19.87 24.83 -11.19
N GLU A 99 19.18 25.52 -10.31
CA GLU A 99 19.57 26.83 -9.76
C GLU A 99 19.72 26.65 -8.25
N SER A 100 20.74 27.24 -7.64
CA SER A 100 20.99 27.07 -6.20
C SER A 100 21.52 28.33 -5.55
N GLU A 101 21.11 28.57 -4.31
CA GLU A 101 21.63 29.64 -3.46
C GLU A 101 22.09 29.10 -2.11
N VAL A 102 23.14 29.72 -1.57
CA VAL A 102 23.71 29.39 -0.27
C VAL A 102 23.27 30.48 0.71
N TYR A 103 22.71 30.07 1.84
CA TYR A 103 22.30 30.96 2.92
C TYR A 103 23.23 30.76 4.12
N ASP A 104 23.64 31.86 4.73
CA ASP A 104 24.41 31.80 5.97
C ASP A 104 23.50 31.41 7.13
N THR A 105 23.98 30.52 8.00
CA THR A 105 23.25 30.08 9.19
C THR A 105 24.13 30.34 10.41
N PRO A 106 23.96 31.50 11.08
CA PRO A 106 24.79 31.89 12.21
C PRO A 106 24.79 30.88 13.36
N ASP A 107 25.87 30.82 14.13
CA ASP A 107 26.00 29.94 15.30
C ASP A 107 24.85 30.15 16.31
N GLU A 108 24.37 31.38 16.48
CA GLU A 108 23.24 31.70 17.35
C GLU A 108 21.92 31.05 16.91
N ILE A 109 21.76 30.79 15.60
CA ILE A 109 20.60 30.09 15.04
C ILE A 109 20.77 28.58 15.23
N MET A 110 21.95 28.03 14.94
CA MET A 110 22.24 26.59 15.08
C MET A 110 22.16 26.09 16.53
N HIS A 111 22.44 26.95 17.51
CA HIS A 111 22.42 26.65 18.95
C HIS A 111 21.22 27.28 19.69
N GLY A 112 20.30 27.93 18.96
CA GLY A 112 19.16 28.65 19.52
C GLY A 112 17.96 27.75 19.85
N SER A 113 16.75 28.26 19.60
CA SER A 113 15.53 27.46 19.67
C SER A 113 15.16 26.91 18.29
N GLY A 114 14.45 25.78 18.28
CA GLY A 114 13.88 25.18 17.07
C GLY A 114 13.02 26.17 16.31
N THR A 115 12.20 26.94 17.00
CA THR A 115 11.40 28.03 16.39
C THR A 115 12.28 29.02 15.62
N ARG A 116 13.39 29.50 16.21
CA ARG A 116 14.30 30.43 15.52
C ARG A 116 14.97 29.78 14.30
N LEU A 117 15.35 28.52 14.41
CA LEU A 117 15.95 27.77 13.31
C LEU A 117 14.98 27.63 12.13
N PHE A 118 13.75 27.18 12.37
CA PHE A 118 12.77 26.97 11.30
C PHE A 118 12.18 28.28 10.78
N ASP A 119 12.05 29.32 11.62
CA ASP A 119 11.73 30.69 11.16
C ASP A 119 12.80 31.18 10.17
N HIS A 120 14.09 30.96 10.46
CA HIS A 120 15.19 31.32 9.55
C HIS A 120 15.15 30.51 8.24
N VAL A 121 14.89 29.20 8.30
CA VAL A 121 14.74 28.36 7.10
C VAL A 121 13.57 28.85 6.24
N ALA A 122 12.42 29.14 6.86
CA ALA A 122 11.26 29.70 6.17
C ALA A 122 11.53 31.12 5.63
N GLU A 123 12.37 31.91 6.30
CA GLU A 123 12.85 33.21 5.84
C GLU A 123 13.63 33.07 4.52
N CYS A 124 14.65 32.21 4.53
CA CYS A 124 15.49 31.96 3.35
C CYS A 124 14.68 31.40 2.18
N LEU A 125 13.74 30.48 2.43
CA LEU A 125 12.89 29.91 1.39
C LEU A 125 12.00 30.95 0.72
N GLY A 126 11.33 31.83 1.49
CA GLY A 126 10.53 32.89 0.87
C GLY A 126 11.39 33.88 0.08
N ASN A 127 12.59 34.21 0.55
CA ASN A 127 13.51 35.10 -0.17
C ASN A 127 13.98 34.45 -1.48
N PHE A 128 14.25 33.14 -1.46
CA PHE A 128 14.55 32.37 -2.67
C PHE A 128 13.38 32.41 -3.65
N MET A 129 12.17 32.09 -3.19
CA MET A 129 10.98 32.05 -4.05
C MET A 129 10.63 33.41 -4.65
N GLU A 130 10.87 34.50 -3.92
CA GLU A 130 10.66 35.86 -4.41
C GLU A 130 11.67 36.24 -5.50
N LYS A 131 12.95 35.96 -5.27
CA LYS A 131 14.01 36.26 -6.22
C LYS A 131 13.86 35.50 -7.55
N HIS A 132 13.27 34.31 -7.49
CA HIS A 132 13.04 33.44 -8.65
C HIS A 132 11.64 33.56 -9.26
N ASP A 133 10.81 34.47 -8.76
CA ASP A 133 9.42 34.72 -9.22
C ASP A 133 8.57 33.43 -9.27
N ILE A 134 8.51 32.75 -8.12
CA ILE A 134 7.81 31.47 -7.95
C ILE A 134 6.96 31.39 -6.68
N LYS A 135 6.73 32.51 -5.98
CA LYS A 135 5.88 32.54 -4.75
C LYS A 135 4.42 32.14 -5.02
N ASP A 136 3.92 32.42 -6.22
CA ASP A 136 2.59 32.06 -6.71
C ASP A 136 2.47 30.58 -7.09
N LYS A 137 3.59 29.89 -7.30
CA LYS A 137 3.63 28.48 -7.69
C LYS A 137 3.64 27.60 -6.45
N LYS A 138 2.70 26.67 -6.38
CA LYS A 138 2.69 25.59 -5.38
C LYS A 138 3.67 24.50 -5.79
N LEU A 139 4.96 24.80 -5.74
CA LEU A 139 6.00 23.82 -6.10
C LEU A 139 6.18 22.80 -4.96
N PRO A 140 6.27 21.49 -5.28
CA PRO A 140 6.62 20.47 -4.29
C PRO A 140 8.06 20.68 -3.79
N VAL A 141 8.25 20.48 -2.49
CA VAL A 141 9.51 20.73 -1.80
C VAL A 141 10.04 19.42 -1.22
N GLY A 142 11.29 19.09 -1.57
CA GLY A 142 12.08 18.07 -0.91
C GLY A 142 12.97 18.68 0.16
N PHE A 143 13.04 18.07 1.33
CA PHE A 143 13.89 18.54 2.42
C PHE A 143 15.00 17.54 2.72
N THR A 144 16.21 17.83 2.25
CA THR A 144 17.40 17.15 2.72
C THR A 144 17.73 17.65 4.12
N PHE A 145 17.54 16.78 5.10
CA PHE A 145 17.79 17.05 6.51
C PHE A 145 18.79 16.01 7.05
N SER A 146 20.04 16.45 7.21
CA SER A 146 21.19 15.56 7.37
C SER A 146 21.39 15.09 8.81
N PHE A 147 20.35 14.56 9.44
CA PHE A 147 20.34 14.12 10.84
C PHE A 147 19.57 12.80 10.97
N PRO A 148 19.80 12.01 12.03
CA PRO A 148 19.06 10.79 12.27
C PRO A 148 17.59 11.11 12.56
N CYS A 149 16.71 10.72 11.64
CA CYS A 149 15.27 10.90 11.77
C CYS A 149 14.55 9.55 11.75
N ARG A 150 13.61 9.35 12.67
CA ARG A 150 12.64 8.27 12.58
C ARG A 150 11.53 8.70 11.63
N GLN A 151 11.19 7.84 10.67
CA GLN A 151 10.13 8.07 9.69
C GLN A 151 9.16 6.88 9.71
N THR A 152 7.88 7.12 9.46
CA THR A 152 6.84 6.11 9.17
C THR A 152 6.22 6.29 7.79
N LYS A 153 6.54 7.42 7.13
CA LYS A 153 6.22 7.77 5.75
C LYS A 153 7.21 8.83 5.26
N LEU A 154 7.16 9.17 3.97
CA LEU A 154 8.19 9.98 3.31
C LEU A 154 8.13 11.48 3.70
N ASP A 155 6.94 12.00 3.99
CA ASP A 155 6.64 13.40 4.33
C ASP A 155 6.68 13.70 5.83
N GLU A 156 7.40 12.88 6.62
CA GLU A 156 7.63 13.13 8.04
C GLU A 156 9.08 12.80 8.44
N GLY A 157 9.57 13.47 9.48
CA GLY A 157 10.90 13.20 10.02
C GLY A 157 11.03 13.60 11.48
N TYR A 158 10.91 12.63 12.38
CA TYR A 158 11.10 12.86 13.81
C TYR A 158 12.58 12.85 14.15
N LEU A 159 13.16 14.01 14.46
CA LEU A 159 14.57 14.10 14.81
C LEU A 159 14.88 13.25 16.05
N ILE A 160 15.76 12.26 15.93
CA ILE A 160 16.16 11.40 17.06
C ILE A 160 17.14 12.14 17.96
N LYS A 161 18.21 12.67 17.36
CA LYS A 161 19.26 13.38 18.08
C LYS A 161 20.01 14.32 17.16
N TRP A 162 20.39 15.48 17.67
CA TRP A 162 21.32 16.35 16.97
C TRP A 162 22.73 15.74 16.88
N THR A 163 23.39 15.97 15.75
CA THR A 163 24.79 15.62 15.49
C THR A 163 25.54 16.83 14.91
N LYS A 164 26.86 16.69 14.72
CA LYS A 164 27.72 17.72 14.13
C LYS A 164 27.72 19.03 14.94
N ARG A 165 27.23 20.13 14.36
CA ARG A 165 27.29 21.51 14.92
C ARG A 165 25.94 22.04 15.41
N PHE A 166 24.85 21.30 15.20
CA PHE A 166 23.51 21.77 15.54
C PHE A 166 23.15 21.35 16.96
N LYS A 167 22.41 22.21 17.68
CA LYS A 167 21.89 21.92 19.02
C LYS A 167 20.64 22.74 19.35
N ALA A 168 19.82 23.05 18.36
CA ALA A 168 18.61 23.85 18.55
C ALA A 168 17.61 23.14 19.49
N SER A 169 17.18 23.82 20.54
CA SER A 169 16.29 23.28 21.56
C SER A 169 14.85 23.07 21.04
N GLY A 170 14.14 22.06 21.56
CA GLY A 170 12.73 21.81 21.19
C GLY A 170 12.52 21.18 19.80
N VAL A 171 13.56 20.59 19.20
CA VAL A 171 13.47 19.88 17.90
C VAL A 171 13.62 18.36 18.06
N GLU A 172 14.47 17.88 18.97
CA GLU A 172 14.62 16.44 19.22
C GLU A 172 13.28 15.85 19.71
N GLY A 173 12.85 14.75 19.09
CA GLY A 173 11.55 14.12 19.29
C GLY A 173 10.40 14.73 18.50
N ALA A 174 10.57 15.89 17.88
CA ALA A 174 9.55 16.57 17.08
C ALA A 174 9.71 16.26 15.58
N ASP A 175 8.60 16.34 14.85
CA ASP A 175 8.57 16.22 13.39
C ASP A 175 9.03 17.53 12.74
N VAL A 176 10.16 17.48 12.04
CA VAL A 176 10.76 18.66 11.41
C VAL A 176 9.92 19.22 10.26
N VAL A 177 9.06 18.40 9.64
CA VAL A 177 8.12 18.86 8.61
C VAL A 177 7.06 19.75 9.23
N GLN A 178 6.47 19.33 10.35
CA GLN A 178 5.49 20.14 11.08
C GLN A 178 6.10 21.43 11.61
N LEU A 179 7.34 21.39 12.11
CA LEU A 179 8.03 22.60 12.56
C LEU A 179 8.28 23.59 11.42
N LEU A 180 8.68 23.10 10.25
CA LEU A 180 8.87 23.93 9.06
C LEU A 180 7.54 24.48 8.53
N ASN A 181 6.50 23.65 8.41
CA ASN A 181 5.17 24.09 7.99
C ASN A 181 4.62 25.18 8.92
N LYS A 182 4.77 25.02 10.23
CA LYS A 182 4.37 26.05 11.22
C LYS A 182 5.12 27.37 11.03
N ALA A 183 6.41 27.33 10.71
CA ALA A 183 7.20 28.54 10.44
C ALA A 183 6.76 29.23 9.13
N ILE A 184 6.44 28.45 8.09
CA ILE A 184 5.93 28.95 6.81
C ILE A 184 4.53 29.57 6.99
N GLU A 185 3.63 28.90 7.70
CA GLU A 185 2.29 29.41 8.03
C GLU A 185 2.35 30.70 8.84
N LYS A 186 3.24 30.78 9.84
CA LYS A 186 3.48 31.98 10.63
C LYS A 186 3.93 33.17 9.77
N ARG A 187 4.69 32.90 8.71
CA ARG A 187 5.16 33.95 7.78
C ARG A 187 4.05 34.41 6.83
N GLY A 188 3.29 33.48 6.26
CA GLY A 188 2.06 33.74 5.50
C GLY A 188 2.22 34.35 4.10
N ASP A 189 3.44 34.58 3.60
CA ASP A 189 3.72 35.24 2.31
C ASP A 189 3.91 34.30 1.11
N TYR A 190 3.94 32.98 1.33
CA TYR A 190 3.93 31.95 0.28
C TYR A 190 3.36 30.61 0.79
N LYS A 191 3.17 29.65 -0.11
CA LYS A 191 2.81 28.26 0.22
C LYS A 191 3.89 27.31 -0.29
N ALA A 192 4.20 26.30 0.52
CA ALA A 192 5.18 25.27 0.20
C ALA A 192 4.60 23.91 0.61
N ASP A 193 4.74 22.92 -0.26
CA ASP A 193 4.25 21.56 -0.01
C ASP A 193 5.44 20.64 0.25
N ILE A 194 5.75 20.39 1.53
CA ILE A 194 6.88 19.54 1.93
C ILE A 194 6.48 18.07 1.71
N MET A 195 6.88 17.49 0.58
CA MET A 195 6.45 16.15 0.16
C MET A 195 7.41 15.04 0.56
N ALA A 196 8.65 15.38 0.91
CA ALA A 196 9.65 14.41 1.29
C ALA A 196 10.70 14.99 2.24
N VAL A 197 11.08 14.23 3.26
CA VAL A 197 12.30 14.45 4.04
C VAL A 197 13.27 13.30 3.77
N VAL A 198 14.50 13.63 3.42
CA VAL A 198 15.56 12.66 3.12
C VAL A 198 16.85 13.01 3.82
N ASN A 199 17.65 11.99 4.15
CA ASN A 199 19.02 12.20 4.59
C ASN A 199 19.93 12.57 3.39
N ASP A 200 21.04 13.26 3.63
CA ASP A 200 22.02 13.63 2.60
C ASP A 200 22.66 12.43 1.91
N THR A 201 22.84 11.30 2.61
CA THR A 201 23.25 10.03 1.99
C THR A 201 22.23 9.55 0.96
N VAL A 202 20.94 9.59 1.28
CA VAL A 202 19.84 9.19 0.39
C VAL A 202 19.78 10.12 -0.82
N GLY A 203 19.84 11.43 -0.59
CA GLY A 203 19.93 12.42 -1.66
C GLY A 203 21.13 12.17 -2.57
N THR A 204 22.30 11.85 -2.02
CA THR A 204 23.50 11.51 -2.80
C THR A 204 23.31 10.23 -3.62
N MET A 205 22.74 9.18 -3.03
CA MET A 205 22.43 7.93 -3.73
C MET A 205 21.50 8.19 -4.92
N MET A 206 20.48 9.03 -4.74
CA MET A 206 19.50 9.34 -5.79
C MET A 206 20.06 10.28 -6.86
N THR A 207 20.88 11.27 -6.49
CA THR A 207 21.62 12.10 -7.46
C THR A 207 22.46 11.23 -8.38
N CYS A 208 23.23 10.30 -7.81
CA CYS A 208 24.10 9.40 -8.57
C CYS A 208 23.31 8.29 -9.28
N GLY A 209 22.21 7.81 -8.71
CA GLY A 209 21.33 6.79 -9.29
C GLY A 209 20.62 7.27 -10.55
N PHE A 210 20.31 8.57 -10.62
CA PHE A 210 19.83 9.20 -11.84
C PHE A 210 20.84 9.06 -13.00
N ASP A 211 22.14 9.21 -12.73
CA ASP A 211 23.19 9.13 -13.75
C ASP A 211 23.71 7.70 -13.99
N ASP A 212 23.57 6.80 -13.02
CA ASP A 212 23.97 5.39 -13.09
C ASP A 212 22.98 4.48 -12.34
N GLN A 213 22.21 3.71 -13.10
CA GLN A 213 21.19 2.77 -12.62
C GLN A 213 21.75 1.59 -11.79
N ARG A 214 23.08 1.51 -11.60
CA ARG A 214 23.72 0.57 -10.67
C ARG A 214 24.01 1.16 -9.30
N CYS A 215 23.63 2.41 -9.05
CA CYS A 215 23.84 3.06 -7.76
C CYS A 215 22.96 2.41 -6.69
N GLU A 216 23.58 1.84 -5.66
CA GLU A 216 22.85 1.17 -4.56
C GLU A 216 23.34 1.60 -3.18
N VAL A 217 24.32 2.51 -3.13
CA VAL A 217 24.91 3.03 -1.90
C VAL A 217 25.14 4.53 -2.05
N GLY A 218 24.72 5.31 -1.06
CA GLY A 218 25.07 6.73 -0.91
C GLY A 218 25.96 6.93 0.30
N ILE A 219 27.08 7.66 0.15
CA ILE A 219 28.03 7.91 1.23
C ILE A 219 28.33 9.41 1.35
N ILE A 220 28.35 9.89 2.58
CA ILE A 220 28.82 11.22 2.94
C ILE A 220 30.14 11.11 3.71
N ILE A 221 31.15 11.87 3.25
CA ILE A 221 32.45 12.02 3.92
C ILE A 221 32.82 13.52 3.92
N GLY A 222 32.18 14.28 4.81
CA GLY A 222 32.26 15.74 4.89
C GLY A 222 32.44 16.21 6.32
N THR A 223 31.59 17.15 6.78
CA THR A 223 31.53 17.56 8.20
C THR A 223 31.28 16.36 9.10
N GLY A 224 30.30 15.54 8.74
CA GLY A 224 30.05 14.23 9.32
C GLY A 224 30.42 13.10 8.35
N THR A 225 30.15 11.86 8.75
CA THR A 225 30.16 10.72 7.84
C THR A 225 28.95 9.83 8.07
N ASN A 226 28.32 9.41 6.99
CA ASN A 226 27.20 8.47 7.02
C ASN A 226 27.13 7.66 5.71
N ALA A 227 26.37 6.57 5.72
CA ALA A 227 26.00 5.84 4.51
C ALA A 227 24.55 5.35 4.54
N CYS A 228 23.97 5.22 3.35
CA CYS A 228 22.74 4.49 3.10
C CYS A 228 22.93 3.47 1.99
N TYR A 229 22.07 2.46 1.93
CA TYR A 229 22.06 1.49 0.83
C TYR A 229 20.67 0.88 0.61
N MET A 230 20.45 0.27 -0.56
CA MET A 230 19.21 -0.46 -0.88
C MET A 230 19.22 -1.86 -0.23
N GLU A 231 18.35 -2.08 0.75
CA GLU A 231 18.13 -3.36 1.43
C GLU A 231 16.85 -4.04 0.91
N GLU A 232 16.79 -5.37 0.99
CA GLU A 232 15.58 -6.14 0.65
C GLU A 232 14.52 -5.96 1.74
N LEU A 233 13.26 -5.70 1.37
CA LEU A 233 12.21 -5.36 2.33
C LEU A 233 11.98 -6.48 3.36
N ARG A 234 12.10 -7.74 2.91
CA ARG A 234 12.05 -8.95 3.76
C ARG A 234 13.12 -9.03 4.86
N HIS A 235 14.12 -8.16 4.86
CA HIS A 235 15.15 -8.09 5.91
C HIS A 235 14.98 -6.87 6.82
N ILE A 236 13.91 -6.08 6.67
CA ILE A 236 13.65 -4.87 7.44
C ILE A 236 12.46 -5.12 8.35
N ASP A 237 12.68 -5.80 9.48
CA ASP A 237 11.61 -6.23 10.39
C ASP A 237 10.77 -5.08 10.95
N LEU A 238 11.30 -3.85 10.91
CA LEU A 238 10.66 -2.63 11.38
C LEU A 238 9.62 -2.05 10.40
N VAL A 239 9.50 -2.61 9.19
CA VAL A 239 8.57 -2.18 8.15
C VAL A 239 7.75 -3.37 7.68
N GLU A 240 6.43 -3.23 7.65
CA GLU A 240 5.56 -4.27 7.14
C GLU A 240 5.71 -4.46 5.61
N GLY A 241 5.80 -5.73 5.19
CA GLY A 241 5.91 -6.16 3.80
C GLY A 241 7.23 -6.87 3.49
N ASP A 242 7.22 -7.71 2.47
CA ASP A 242 8.37 -8.53 2.03
C ASP A 242 8.75 -8.30 0.56
N GLU A 243 7.95 -7.55 -0.18
CA GLU A 243 8.15 -7.28 -1.61
C GLU A 243 9.05 -6.07 -1.89
N GLY A 244 10.07 -6.29 -2.72
CA GLY A 244 10.93 -5.24 -3.26
C GLY A 244 12.01 -4.80 -2.27
N ARG A 245 12.44 -3.54 -2.39
CA ARG A 245 13.59 -2.99 -1.66
C ARG A 245 13.24 -1.65 -1.03
N MET A 246 14.02 -1.26 -0.02
CA MET A 246 13.96 0.08 0.56
C MET A 246 15.39 0.55 0.89
N CYS A 247 15.64 1.84 0.66
CA CYS A 247 16.86 2.48 1.11
C CYS A 247 16.85 2.56 2.65
N VAL A 248 17.93 2.10 3.27
CA VAL A 248 18.15 2.14 4.72
C VAL A 248 19.28 3.10 5.01
N ASN A 249 19.03 4.05 5.91
CA ASN A 249 20.04 4.95 6.44
C ASN A 249 20.73 4.29 7.64
N THR A 250 22.01 3.96 7.52
CA THR A 250 22.75 3.20 8.54
C THR A 250 22.99 3.98 9.83
N GLU A 251 23.10 5.30 9.73
CA GLU A 251 23.63 6.18 10.79
C GLU A 251 24.96 5.66 11.35
N TRP A 252 25.88 5.30 10.45
CA TRP A 252 27.11 4.60 10.84
C TRP A 252 28.07 5.39 11.73
N GLY A 253 27.81 6.68 11.93
CA GLY A 253 28.64 7.52 12.77
C GLY A 253 28.65 7.04 14.22
N ALA A 254 27.55 6.43 14.67
CA ALA A 254 27.35 5.87 16.00
C ALA A 254 27.97 4.46 16.19
N PHE A 255 28.59 3.88 15.16
CA PHE A 255 29.26 2.59 15.30
C PHE A 255 30.33 2.66 16.41
N GLY A 256 30.29 1.70 17.34
CA GLY A 256 31.18 1.70 18.51
C GLY A 256 30.70 2.50 19.72
N ASP A 257 29.57 3.22 19.65
CA ASP A 257 29.00 3.96 20.80
C ASP A 257 28.63 3.03 21.98
N ASP A 258 28.53 1.73 21.75
CA ASP A 258 28.30 0.68 22.75
C ASP A 258 29.61 0.11 23.35
N GLY A 259 30.76 0.64 22.93
CA GLY A 259 32.09 0.19 23.36
C GLY A 259 32.72 -0.87 22.46
N SER A 260 32.07 -1.29 21.38
CA SER A 260 32.57 -2.33 20.47
C SER A 260 33.82 -1.96 19.67
N LEU A 261 34.27 -0.70 19.75
CA LEU A 261 35.48 -0.19 19.09
C LEU A 261 36.55 0.34 20.08
N GLU A 262 36.42 0.11 21.38
CA GLU A 262 37.37 0.65 22.37
C GLU A 262 38.81 0.15 22.15
N ASP A 263 38.99 -1.05 21.61
CA ASP A 263 40.29 -1.65 21.32
C ASP A 263 41.06 -0.93 20.19
N ILE A 264 40.37 -0.20 19.32
CA ILE A 264 40.98 0.56 18.22
C ILE A 264 41.01 2.07 18.48
N ARG A 265 40.28 2.55 19.50
CA ARG A 265 40.29 3.96 19.91
C ARG A 265 41.57 4.27 20.68
N THR A 266 42.13 5.42 20.41
CA THR A 266 43.34 5.91 21.09
C THR A 266 42.99 6.95 22.15
N GLN A 267 43.96 7.30 23.00
CA GLN A 267 43.82 8.40 23.96
C GLN A 267 43.39 9.74 23.29
N PHE A 268 43.81 9.97 22.05
CA PHE A 268 43.44 11.16 21.29
C PHE A 268 41.96 11.15 20.88
N ASP A 269 41.44 9.97 20.54
CA ASP A 269 40.02 9.76 20.21
C ASP A 269 39.13 9.89 21.46
N ILE A 270 39.66 9.56 22.63
CA ILE A 270 38.99 9.76 23.92
C ILE A 270 38.98 11.25 24.31
N GLU A 271 40.10 11.95 24.13
CA GLU A 271 40.21 13.37 24.46
C GLU A 271 39.32 14.24 23.56
N ILE A 272 39.30 14.00 22.25
CA ILE A 272 38.42 14.73 21.32
C ILE A 272 36.94 14.49 21.63
N ASP A 273 36.59 13.27 22.04
CA ASP A 273 35.22 12.91 22.43
C ASP A 273 34.76 13.66 23.69
N ARG A 274 35.60 13.67 24.74
CA ARG A 274 35.33 14.41 25.98
C ARG A 274 35.11 15.90 25.74
N GLY A 275 35.87 16.50 24.81
CA GLY A 275 35.75 17.90 24.45
C GLY A 275 34.67 18.22 23.41
N SER A 276 33.89 17.24 22.94
CA SER A 276 32.89 17.42 21.87
C SER A 276 31.53 17.91 22.39
N LEU A 277 30.63 18.30 21.47
CA LEU A 277 29.26 18.71 21.81
C LEU A 277 28.37 17.53 22.28
N ASN A 278 28.80 16.31 21.97
CA ASN A 278 28.10 15.05 22.19
C ASN A 278 29.04 13.95 22.70
N PRO A 279 29.61 14.06 23.92
CA PRO A 279 30.51 13.04 24.46
C PRO A 279 29.86 11.65 24.54
N GLY A 280 30.63 10.60 24.23
CA GLY A 280 30.17 9.21 24.22
C GLY A 280 29.22 8.86 23.05
N LYS A 281 29.13 9.73 22.05
CA LYS A 281 28.30 9.54 20.85
C LYS A 281 29.08 9.77 19.57
N GLN A 282 28.63 9.16 18.48
CA GLN A 282 29.24 9.32 17.15
C GLN A 282 30.74 8.97 17.14
N LEU A 283 31.14 7.92 17.88
CA LEU A 283 32.54 7.60 18.12
C LEU A 283 33.29 7.22 16.84
N PHE A 284 32.66 6.45 15.94
CA PHE A 284 33.23 6.13 14.64
C PHE A 284 33.37 7.38 13.76
N GLU A 285 32.35 8.24 13.72
CA GLU A 285 32.40 9.50 12.97
C GLU A 285 33.54 10.42 13.45
N LYS A 286 33.79 10.47 14.76
CA LYS A 286 34.89 11.25 15.37
C LYS A 286 36.29 10.78 14.94
N MET A 287 36.45 9.52 14.58
CA MET A 287 37.71 8.99 14.05
C MET A 287 37.90 9.25 12.54
N VAL A 288 36.83 9.67 11.84
CA VAL A 288 36.77 9.67 10.38
C VAL A 288 36.59 11.07 9.79
N SER A 289 35.59 11.83 10.24
CA SER A 289 35.04 12.94 9.46
C SER A 289 35.90 14.21 9.48
N GLY A 290 35.58 15.12 8.56
CA GLY A 290 36.28 16.39 8.38
C GLY A 290 36.09 17.37 9.54
N MET A 291 35.09 17.21 10.42
CA MET A 291 34.95 18.05 11.61
C MET A 291 36.03 17.76 12.67
N TYR A 292 36.50 16.50 12.73
CA TYR A 292 37.34 16.03 13.84
C TYR A 292 38.80 15.79 13.45
N MET A 293 39.08 15.47 12.17
CA MET A 293 40.42 15.13 11.68
C MET A 293 41.50 16.17 12.02
N GLY A 294 41.23 17.45 11.80
CA GLY A 294 42.19 18.52 12.12
C GLY A 294 42.49 18.65 13.63
N GLU A 295 41.46 18.48 14.46
CA GLU A 295 41.61 18.53 15.92
C GLU A 295 42.35 17.31 16.46
N LEU A 296 42.13 16.12 15.88
CA LEU A 296 42.92 14.93 16.18
C LEU A 296 44.41 15.15 15.88
N VAL A 297 44.74 15.75 14.73
CA VAL A 297 46.13 16.12 14.42
C VAL A 297 46.66 17.09 15.47
N ARG A 298 45.94 18.16 15.80
CA ARG A 298 46.37 19.14 16.82
C ARG A 298 46.69 18.49 18.17
N LEU A 299 45.83 17.60 18.66
CA LEU A 299 46.03 16.88 19.93
C LEU A 299 47.30 16.02 19.91
N ILE A 300 47.58 15.34 18.79
CA ILE A 300 48.82 14.59 18.60
C ILE A 300 50.03 15.53 18.65
N LEU A 301 49.97 16.66 17.94
CA LEU A 301 51.06 17.64 17.93
C LEU A 301 51.33 18.23 19.31
N VAL A 302 50.28 18.55 20.08
CA VAL A 302 50.40 19.03 21.47
C VAL A 302 51.12 18.00 22.34
N LYS A 303 50.74 16.72 22.24
CA LYS A 303 51.36 15.67 23.05
C LYS A 303 52.83 15.44 22.66
N MET A 304 53.11 15.36 21.36
CA MET A 304 54.48 15.22 20.84
C MET A 304 55.37 16.42 21.23
N ALA A 305 54.84 17.64 21.19
CA ALA A 305 55.54 18.82 21.67
C ALA A 305 55.82 18.76 23.18
N ARG A 306 54.84 18.36 24.01
CA ARG A 306 55.05 18.16 25.46
C ARG A 306 56.14 17.15 25.79
N GLU A 307 56.32 16.16 24.92
CA GLU A 307 57.34 15.11 25.06
C GLU A 307 58.67 15.47 24.40
N GLY A 308 58.81 16.69 23.86
CA GLY A 308 60.03 17.17 23.22
C GLY A 308 60.31 16.54 21.84
N LEU A 309 59.34 15.82 21.26
CA LEU A 309 59.48 15.14 19.97
C LEU A 309 59.24 16.07 18.76
N LEU A 310 58.63 17.23 19.00
CA LEU A 310 58.41 18.29 18.01
C LEU A 310 58.74 19.65 18.60
N PHE A 311 59.13 20.56 17.73
CA PHE A 311 59.32 21.99 18.03
C PHE A 311 60.28 22.25 19.19
N GLU A 312 61.23 21.35 19.43
CA GLU A 312 62.17 21.39 20.58
C GLU A 312 61.47 21.52 21.94
N GLY A 313 60.24 20.99 22.06
CA GLY A 313 59.44 21.10 23.28
C GLY A 313 58.61 22.39 23.41
N ARG A 314 58.69 23.30 22.43
CA ARG A 314 57.95 24.57 22.46
C ARG A 314 56.46 24.36 22.25
N ILE A 315 55.66 25.00 23.09
CA ILE A 315 54.20 24.98 23.03
C ILE A 315 53.70 26.43 23.05
N THR A 316 52.75 26.75 22.16
CA THR A 316 52.14 28.08 22.05
C THR A 316 50.67 28.04 22.47
N ALA A 317 50.10 29.21 22.80
CA ALA A 317 48.69 29.32 23.14
C ALA A 317 47.79 28.91 21.97
N GLU A 318 48.21 29.23 20.74
CA GLU A 318 47.50 28.88 19.50
C GLU A 318 47.49 27.37 19.26
N LEU A 319 48.61 26.68 19.53
CA LEU A 319 48.67 25.22 19.43
C LEU A 319 47.77 24.54 20.48
N LEU A 320 47.65 25.13 21.68
CA LEU A 320 46.78 24.63 22.75
C LEU A 320 45.30 24.91 22.51
N THR A 321 44.98 25.92 21.69
CA THR A 321 43.60 26.33 21.43
C THR A 321 42.90 25.36 20.49
N LYS A 322 41.74 24.83 20.91
CA LYS A 322 40.91 23.92 20.12
C LYS A 322 40.48 24.56 18.79
N GLY A 323 40.55 23.81 17.69
CA GLY A 323 40.05 24.23 16.39
C GLY A 323 40.97 25.14 15.56
N THR A 324 42.19 25.46 16.04
CA THR A 324 43.17 26.27 15.29
C THR A 324 43.76 25.57 14.08
N LEU A 325 43.65 24.23 14.01
CA LEU A 325 44.10 23.42 12.89
C LEU A 325 42.92 22.72 12.21
N PRO A 326 42.06 23.42 11.43
CA PRO A 326 40.94 22.80 10.74
C PRO A 326 41.42 21.85 9.63
N THR A 327 40.60 20.85 9.29
CA THR A 327 40.94 19.79 8.32
C THR A 327 41.36 20.31 6.93
N LYS A 328 40.89 21.49 6.51
CA LYS A 328 41.38 22.13 5.27
C LYS A 328 42.90 22.36 5.27
N LEU A 329 43.49 22.59 6.44
CA LEU A 329 44.94 22.76 6.62
C LEU A 329 45.66 21.41 6.57
N VAL A 330 45.08 20.34 7.11
CA VAL A 330 45.58 18.96 6.93
C VAL A 330 45.66 18.61 5.45
N SER A 331 44.58 18.88 4.68
CA SER A 331 44.57 18.67 3.23
C SER A 331 45.64 19.49 2.50
N ALA A 332 45.94 20.72 2.97
CA ALA A 332 46.97 21.57 2.38
C ALA A 332 48.38 21.02 2.65
N ILE A 333 48.63 20.50 3.86
CA ILE A 333 49.90 19.87 4.27
C ILE A 333 50.17 18.59 3.48
N GLU A 334 49.13 17.84 3.11
CA GLU A 334 49.27 16.61 2.32
C GLU A 334 49.37 16.82 0.79
N LYS A 335 49.47 18.05 0.29
CA LYS A 335 49.67 18.29 -1.15
C LYS A 335 51.06 17.80 -1.61
N SER A 336 51.10 17.02 -2.69
CA SER A 336 52.36 16.39 -3.17
C SER A 336 53.51 17.37 -3.48
N LYS A 337 53.22 18.57 -3.99
CA LYS A 337 54.25 19.55 -4.42
C LYS A 337 54.52 20.61 -3.36
N GLU A 338 53.47 21.12 -2.72
CA GLU A 338 53.52 22.30 -1.84
C GLU A 338 53.36 21.95 -0.36
N GLY A 339 53.15 20.67 -0.02
CA GLY A 339 52.73 20.25 1.31
C GLY A 339 53.67 20.67 2.43
N LEU A 340 54.99 20.52 2.25
CA LEU A 340 55.99 20.94 3.24
C LEU A 340 56.08 22.46 3.38
N ILE A 341 55.88 23.21 2.29
CA ILE A 341 55.84 24.68 2.31
C ILE A 341 54.61 25.12 3.11
N LYS A 342 53.45 24.50 2.84
CA LYS A 342 52.22 24.76 3.59
C LYS A 342 52.34 24.36 5.06
N ALA A 343 53.00 23.24 5.37
CA ALA A 343 53.30 22.85 6.75
C ALA A 343 54.07 23.95 7.48
N LYS A 344 55.15 24.47 6.87
CA LYS A 344 55.93 25.57 7.43
C LYS A 344 55.06 26.83 7.65
N GLU A 345 54.34 27.28 6.62
CA GLU A 345 53.46 28.45 6.71
C GLU A 345 52.41 28.33 7.82
N ILE A 346 51.76 27.16 7.92
CA ILE A 346 50.69 26.90 8.89
C ILE A 346 51.25 26.85 10.31
N LEU A 347 52.34 26.12 10.52
CA LEU A 347 52.98 26.00 11.83
C LEU A 347 53.53 27.35 12.30
N SER A 348 54.11 28.15 11.41
CA SER A 348 54.54 29.52 11.75
C SER A 348 53.37 30.44 12.13
N ARG A 349 52.18 30.27 11.54
CA ARG A 349 50.97 31.01 11.96
C ARG A 349 50.44 30.61 13.33
N LEU A 350 50.84 29.45 13.85
CA LEU A 350 50.59 29.04 15.23
C LEU A 350 51.67 29.55 16.20
N ASN A 351 52.45 30.56 15.79
CA ASN A 351 53.57 31.14 16.52
C ASN A 351 54.68 30.14 16.89
N LEU A 352 54.80 29.05 16.13
CA LEU A 352 55.90 28.08 16.24
C LEU A 352 57.05 28.48 15.30
N GLU A 353 58.25 28.01 15.62
CA GLU A 353 59.43 28.12 14.76
C GLU A 353 59.77 26.73 14.20
N PRO A 354 59.02 26.20 13.22
CA PRO A 354 59.16 24.82 12.78
C PRO A 354 60.47 24.60 12.02
N SER A 355 61.22 23.58 12.39
CA SER A 355 62.34 23.06 11.59
C SER A 355 61.83 22.36 10.33
N ALA A 356 62.76 22.04 9.41
CA ALA A 356 62.43 21.21 8.25
C ALA A 356 61.97 19.80 8.66
N GLU A 357 62.54 19.26 9.74
CA GLU A 357 62.17 17.95 10.30
C GLU A 357 60.78 17.99 10.93
N ASP A 358 60.43 19.06 11.66
CA ASP A 358 59.07 19.26 12.18
C ASP A 358 58.03 19.28 11.06
N CYS A 359 58.32 19.97 9.95
CA CYS A 359 57.41 20.03 8.80
C CYS A 359 57.18 18.63 8.19
N VAL A 360 58.23 17.83 8.08
CA VAL A 360 58.15 16.44 7.59
C VAL A 360 57.38 15.56 8.58
N ALA A 361 57.63 15.72 9.88
CA ALA A 361 56.98 14.96 10.93
C ALA A 361 55.48 15.27 10.98
N VAL A 362 55.09 16.55 10.98
CA VAL A 362 53.69 17.00 10.95
C VAL A 362 52.98 16.48 9.70
N GLN A 363 53.61 16.54 8.53
CA GLN A 363 53.04 15.99 7.31
C GLN A 363 52.79 14.47 7.43
N HIS A 364 53.69 13.73 8.07
CA HIS A 364 53.53 12.30 8.29
C HIS A 364 52.41 11.98 9.29
N VAL A 365 52.29 12.76 10.37
CA VAL A 365 51.15 12.68 11.31
C VAL A 365 49.83 12.91 10.57
N CYS A 366 49.74 13.97 9.76
CA CYS A 366 48.57 14.22 8.91
C CYS A 366 48.22 13.01 8.04
N SER A 367 49.24 12.44 7.36
CA SER A 367 49.07 11.28 6.51
C SER A 367 48.60 10.04 7.28
N ILE A 368 49.05 9.80 8.51
CA ILE A 368 48.59 8.65 9.32
C ILE A 368 47.13 8.84 9.71
N VAL A 369 46.75 10.02 10.22
CA VAL A 369 45.38 10.31 10.65
C VAL A 369 44.40 10.23 9.48
N SER A 370 44.72 10.84 8.33
CA SER A 370 43.84 10.82 7.15
C SER A 370 43.75 9.43 6.53
N HIS A 371 44.85 8.65 6.53
CA HIS A 371 44.84 7.27 6.05
C HIS A 371 44.01 6.36 6.96
N ARG A 372 44.12 6.51 8.29
CA ARG A 372 43.26 5.79 9.25
C ARG A 372 41.78 6.03 8.93
N SER A 373 41.39 7.28 8.72
CA SER A 373 40.03 7.65 8.32
C SER A 373 39.60 6.93 7.03
N THR A 374 40.44 6.92 5.98
CA THR A 374 40.11 6.20 4.73
C THR A 374 39.96 4.69 4.92
N ASN A 375 40.76 4.09 5.81
CA ASN A 375 40.72 2.65 6.08
C ASN A 375 39.46 2.26 6.87
N LEU A 376 39.06 3.07 7.84
CA LEU A 376 37.83 2.84 8.61
C LEU A 376 36.59 2.90 7.72
N VAL A 377 36.48 3.93 6.86
CA VAL A 377 35.38 4.02 5.88
C VAL A 377 35.41 2.84 4.91
N ALA A 378 36.61 2.41 4.47
CA ALA A 378 36.73 1.24 3.60
C ALA A 378 36.22 -0.04 4.27
N ALA A 379 36.51 -0.25 5.56
CA ALA A 379 36.05 -1.41 6.31
C ALA A 379 34.53 -1.43 6.51
N ALA A 380 33.92 -0.28 6.83
CA ALA A 380 32.47 -0.14 6.95
C ALA A 380 31.76 -0.34 5.60
N LEU A 381 32.26 0.29 4.53
CA LEU A 381 31.74 0.10 3.17
C LEU A 381 31.88 -1.34 2.69
N ALA A 382 33.01 -2.01 2.98
CA ALA A 382 33.16 -3.43 2.69
C ALA A 382 32.04 -4.27 3.34
N GLY A 383 31.60 -3.91 4.55
CA GLY A 383 30.47 -4.56 5.21
C GLY A 383 29.16 -4.43 4.44
N ILE A 384 28.85 -3.22 3.96
CA ILE A 384 27.67 -2.95 3.11
C ILE A 384 27.76 -3.71 1.78
N LEU A 385 28.92 -3.71 1.12
CA LEU A 385 29.11 -4.39 -0.16
C LEU A 385 28.96 -5.90 -0.03
N LEU A 386 29.48 -6.51 1.04
CA LEU A 386 29.29 -7.93 1.32
C LEU A 386 27.82 -8.27 1.59
N ARG A 387 27.10 -7.40 2.33
CA ARG A 387 25.65 -7.54 2.53
C ARG A 387 24.88 -7.50 1.21
N LEU A 388 25.16 -6.54 0.34
CA LEU A 388 24.54 -6.44 -1.00
C LEU A 388 24.85 -7.68 -1.87
N LYS A 389 26.08 -8.18 -1.82
CA LYS A 389 26.49 -9.39 -2.54
C LYS A 389 25.68 -10.61 -2.09
N GLU A 390 25.51 -10.76 -0.77
CA GLU A 390 24.72 -11.84 -0.15
C GLU A 390 23.23 -11.74 -0.49
N ASN A 391 22.64 -10.56 -0.37
CA ASN A 391 21.24 -10.32 -0.72
C ASN A 391 20.92 -10.74 -2.16
N LYS A 392 21.83 -10.44 -3.09
CA LYS A 392 21.70 -10.80 -4.51
C LYS A 392 22.06 -12.25 -4.82
N GLY A 393 22.69 -12.97 -3.87
CA GLY A 393 23.14 -14.34 -4.08
C GLY A 393 24.18 -14.50 -5.20
N VAL A 394 25.02 -13.49 -5.43
CA VAL A 394 25.97 -13.48 -6.56
C VAL A 394 27.42 -13.75 -6.14
N ALA A 395 28.16 -14.46 -6.98
CA ALA A 395 29.59 -14.73 -6.74
C ALA A 395 30.46 -13.48 -6.84
N ARG A 396 30.10 -12.53 -7.73
CA ARG A 396 30.75 -11.22 -7.86
C ARG A 396 29.69 -10.12 -7.89
N LEU A 397 29.89 -9.07 -7.11
CA LEU A 397 28.99 -7.92 -7.06
C LEU A 397 29.47 -6.85 -8.03
N LYS A 398 28.55 -6.29 -8.82
CA LYS A 398 28.79 -5.06 -9.59
C LYS A 398 27.83 -3.99 -9.11
N THR A 399 28.36 -2.87 -8.65
CA THR A 399 27.55 -1.80 -8.06
C THR A 399 28.25 -0.44 -8.19
N THR A 400 27.47 0.62 -8.03
CA THR A 400 27.96 2.00 -7.98
C THR A 400 27.70 2.59 -6.60
N VAL A 401 28.69 3.30 -6.08
CA VAL A 401 28.63 4.04 -4.82
C VAL A 401 28.63 5.53 -5.15
N GLY A 402 27.53 6.21 -4.86
CA GLY A 402 27.45 7.66 -4.90
C GLY A 402 28.13 8.27 -3.69
N ILE A 403 29.06 9.20 -3.90
CA ILE A 403 29.82 9.84 -2.81
C ILE A 403 29.69 11.36 -2.89
N ASP A 404 29.48 11.99 -1.74
CA ASP A 404 29.63 13.42 -1.53
C ASP A 404 30.40 13.70 -0.21
N GLY A 405 30.79 14.95 0.00
CA GLY A 405 31.41 15.44 1.21
C GLY A 405 32.72 16.17 0.93
N SER A 406 32.94 17.26 1.68
CA SER A 406 34.08 18.16 1.51
C SER A 406 35.44 17.49 1.75
N LEU A 407 35.54 16.54 2.69
CA LEU A 407 36.79 15.84 2.97
C LEU A 407 37.18 14.94 1.79
N TYR A 408 36.23 14.16 1.25
CA TYR A 408 36.48 13.31 0.08
C TYR A 408 36.82 14.13 -1.17
N LYS A 409 36.11 15.24 -1.40
CA LYS A 409 36.31 16.13 -2.56
C LYS A 409 37.64 16.89 -2.53
N MET A 410 38.01 17.43 -1.37
CA MET A 410 39.09 18.43 -1.29
C MET A 410 40.44 17.83 -0.87
N HIS A 411 40.47 16.67 -0.22
CA HIS A 411 41.71 16.08 0.27
C HIS A 411 42.48 15.34 -0.84
N PRO A 412 43.76 15.68 -1.10
CA PRO A 412 44.47 15.27 -2.31
C PRO A 412 44.71 13.76 -2.45
N HIS A 413 44.60 13.00 -1.36
CA HIS A 413 44.89 11.57 -1.33
C HIS A 413 43.72 10.69 -0.89
N TYR A 414 42.61 11.28 -0.43
CA TYR A 414 41.58 10.55 0.31
C TYR A 414 40.84 9.56 -0.59
N ALA A 415 40.28 10.03 -1.70
CA ALA A 415 39.57 9.19 -2.67
C ALA A 415 40.45 8.03 -3.19
N ARG A 416 41.71 8.32 -3.55
CA ARG A 416 42.64 7.29 -4.04
C ARG A 416 42.92 6.22 -2.99
N ARG A 417 43.19 6.60 -1.74
CA ARG A 417 43.46 5.67 -0.63
C ARG A 417 42.22 4.83 -0.32
N LEU A 418 41.05 5.46 -0.19
CA LEU A 418 39.78 4.79 0.05
C LEU A 418 39.50 3.74 -1.03
N HIS A 419 39.54 4.11 -2.31
CA HIS A 419 39.26 3.19 -3.41
C HIS A 419 40.24 2.01 -3.45
N LYS A 420 41.52 2.25 -3.14
CA LYS A 420 42.54 1.20 -3.09
C LYS A 420 42.26 0.22 -1.95
N THR A 421 41.91 0.70 -0.76
CA THR A 421 41.61 -0.16 0.39
C THR A 421 40.32 -0.94 0.19
N VAL A 422 39.24 -0.33 -0.32
CA VAL A 422 37.98 -1.05 -0.61
C VAL A 422 38.22 -2.21 -1.57
N ARG A 423 38.89 -1.98 -2.71
CA ARG A 423 39.18 -3.04 -3.68
C ARG A 423 40.04 -4.17 -3.12
N ARG A 424 40.87 -3.87 -2.11
CA ARG A 424 41.71 -4.86 -1.42
C ARG A 424 40.91 -5.71 -0.44
N LEU A 425 39.98 -5.09 0.31
CA LEU A 425 39.15 -5.77 1.31
C LEU A 425 38.03 -6.61 0.67
N VAL A 426 37.50 -6.20 -0.48
CA VAL A 426 36.42 -6.90 -1.20
C VAL A 426 36.79 -7.16 -2.67
N PRO A 427 37.71 -8.11 -2.95
CA PRO A 427 38.20 -8.37 -4.31
C PRO A 427 37.13 -8.89 -5.28
N ASP A 428 36.04 -9.47 -4.76
CA ASP A 428 34.92 -9.97 -5.57
C ASP A 428 33.88 -8.89 -5.91
N CYS A 429 34.14 -7.63 -5.57
CA CYS A 429 33.22 -6.51 -5.79
C CYS A 429 33.81 -5.52 -6.82
N ASP A 430 33.20 -5.45 -8.00
CA ASP A 430 33.53 -4.48 -9.04
C ASP A 430 32.79 -3.15 -8.74
N VAL A 431 33.42 -2.30 -7.92
CA VAL A 431 32.83 -1.05 -7.42
C VAL A 431 33.22 0.15 -8.28
N ARG A 432 32.21 0.87 -8.79
CA ARG A 432 32.36 2.22 -9.36
C ARG A 432 32.07 3.26 -8.28
N PHE A 433 32.96 4.23 -8.14
CA PHE A 433 32.73 5.40 -7.27
C PHE A 433 32.32 6.58 -8.13
N LEU A 434 31.15 7.15 -7.87
CA LEU A 434 30.60 8.28 -8.62
C LEU A 434 30.47 9.48 -7.68
N LEU A 435 31.10 10.60 -8.05
CA LEU A 435 31.03 11.83 -7.28
C LEU A 435 29.73 12.56 -7.59
N SER A 436 29.00 12.98 -6.55
CA SER A 436 27.86 13.88 -6.70
C SER A 436 28.35 15.33 -6.86
N GLU A 437 28.38 15.84 -8.09
CA GLU A 437 28.79 17.23 -8.36
C GLU A 437 27.76 18.24 -7.85
N SER A 438 26.46 17.93 -8.02
CA SER A 438 25.34 18.82 -7.67
C SER A 438 24.85 18.68 -6.23
N GLY A 439 25.47 17.80 -5.43
CA GLY A 439 25.09 17.51 -4.05
C GLY A 439 23.81 16.68 -3.89
N SER A 440 23.26 16.67 -2.68
CA SER A 440 22.04 15.95 -2.30
C SER A 440 20.76 16.55 -2.89
N GLY A 441 20.78 17.84 -3.27
CA GLY A 441 19.60 18.57 -3.75
C GLY A 441 18.95 17.99 -5.02
N LYS A 442 19.74 17.50 -5.99
CA LYS A 442 19.20 16.81 -7.18
C LYS A 442 18.43 15.55 -6.77
N GLY A 443 19.00 14.73 -5.90
CA GLY A 443 18.38 13.50 -5.43
C GLY A 443 17.13 13.74 -4.57
N ALA A 444 17.13 14.76 -3.70
CA ALA A 444 15.94 15.15 -2.96
C ALA A 444 14.79 15.57 -3.88
N ALA A 445 15.09 16.31 -4.96
CA ALA A 445 14.10 16.63 -5.98
C ALA A 445 13.57 15.37 -6.71
N MET A 446 14.42 14.36 -6.99
CA MET A 446 13.96 13.11 -7.59
C MET A 446 13.04 12.32 -6.65
N VAL A 447 13.37 12.23 -5.37
CA VAL A 447 12.49 11.61 -4.36
C VAL A 447 11.16 12.36 -4.27
N THR A 448 11.21 13.69 -4.30
CA THR A 448 10.03 14.57 -4.32
C THR A 448 9.17 14.32 -5.56
N ALA A 449 9.79 14.15 -6.74
CA ALA A 449 9.08 13.85 -7.98
C ALA A 449 8.30 12.53 -7.90
N VAL A 450 8.90 11.49 -7.30
CA VAL A 450 8.24 10.20 -7.07
C VAL A 450 7.10 10.34 -6.06
N ALA A 451 7.34 11.05 -4.94
CA ALA A 451 6.33 11.31 -3.91
C ALA A 451 5.12 12.04 -4.50
N TYR A 452 5.36 13.11 -5.27
CA TYR A 452 4.35 13.90 -5.96
C TYR A 452 3.54 13.04 -6.93
N ARG A 453 4.19 12.21 -7.76
CA ARG A 453 3.50 11.29 -8.67
C ARG A 453 2.57 10.32 -7.93
N LEU A 454 3.02 9.74 -6.83
CA LEU A 454 2.22 8.79 -6.04
C LEU A 454 1.03 9.46 -5.35
N ALA A 455 1.22 10.70 -4.86
CA ALA A 455 0.14 11.49 -4.28
C ALA A 455 -0.93 11.82 -5.34
N GLU A 456 -0.53 12.28 -6.52
CA GLU A 456 -1.44 12.55 -7.65
C GLU A 456 -2.18 11.28 -8.10
N GLN A 457 -1.47 10.15 -8.21
CA GLN A 457 -2.09 8.85 -8.52
C GLN A 457 -3.15 8.46 -7.47
N THR A 458 -2.85 8.63 -6.18
CA THR A 458 -3.78 8.31 -5.09
C THR A 458 -5.01 9.23 -5.16
N HIS A 459 -4.82 10.51 -5.47
CA HIS A 459 -5.90 11.47 -5.65
C HIS A 459 -6.82 11.07 -6.81
N GLU A 460 -6.27 10.71 -7.97
CA GLU A 460 -7.03 10.27 -9.13
C GLU A 460 -7.78 8.94 -8.88
N ILE A 461 -7.16 7.99 -8.19
CA ILE A 461 -7.85 6.76 -7.76
C ILE A 461 -9.03 7.10 -6.85
N ALA A 462 -8.84 7.97 -5.85
CA ALA A 462 -9.90 8.38 -4.94
C ALA A 462 -11.06 9.07 -5.67
N LYS A 463 -10.77 9.85 -6.71
CA LYS A 463 -11.77 10.51 -7.56
C LYS A 463 -12.55 9.53 -8.43
N ILE A 464 -11.92 8.45 -8.90
CA ILE A 464 -12.62 7.36 -9.60
C ILE A 464 -13.58 6.66 -8.63
N LEU A 465 -13.07 6.30 -7.44
CA LEU A 465 -13.84 5.54 -6.44
C LEU A 465 -14.91 6.37 -5.74
N SER A 466 -14.78 7.69 -5.69
CA SER A 466 -15.80 8.56 -5.08
C SER A 466 -17.13 8.52 -5.81
N LYS A 467 -17.15 8.19 -7.11
CA LYS A 467 -18.39 7.99 -7.90
C LYS A 467 -19.29 6.88 -7.35
N PHE A 468 -18.72 5.91 -6.64
CA PHE A 468 -19.44 4.79 -6.03
C PHE A 468 -19.88 5.08 -4.58
N ARG A 469 -19.45 6.19 -3.99
CA ARG A 469 -19.85 6.56 -2.62
C ARG A 469 -21.20 7.23 -2.65
N MET A 470 -22.20 6.57 -2.08
CA MET A 470 -23.53 7.14 -1.88
C MET A 470 -23.64 7.80 -0.50
N THR A 471 -24.19 9.01 -0.45
CA THR A 471 -24.57 9.65 0.81
C THR A 471 -25.88 9.08 1.35
N THR A 472 -26.15 9.31 2.65
CA THR A 472 -27.43 8.92 3.26
C THR A 472 -28.63 9.53 2.54
N GLU A 473 -28.52 10.78 2.10
CA GLU A 473 -29.56 11.49 1.35
C GLU A 473 -29.86 10.81 0.01
N GLN A 474 -28.80 10.43 -0.73
CA GLN A 474 -28.93 9.68 -1.98
C GLN A 474 -29.57 8.30 -1.76
N LEU A 475 -29.18 7.59 -0.69
CA LEU A 475 -29.81 6.30 -0.34
C LEU A 475 -31.29 6.47 0.03
N LEU A 476 -31.65 7.54 0.72
CA LEU A 476 -33.05 7.88 1.04
C LEU A 476 -33.85 8.24 -0.22
N GLU A 477 -33.22 8.82 -1.24
CA GLU A 477 -33.81 9.06 -2.55
C GLU A 477 -34.07 7.77 -3.30
N VAL A 478 -33.08 6.88 -3.42
CA VAL A 478 -33.28 5.54 -4.00
C VAL A 478 -34.41 4.79 -3.30
N ARG A 479 -34.52 4.88 -1.97
CA ARG A 479 -35.63 4.32 -1.19
C ARG A 479 -36.99 4.91 -1.59
N ARG A 480 -37.07 6.23 -1.82
CA ARG A 480 -38.30 6.91 -2.26
C ARG A 480 -38.70 6.44 -3.65
N GLU A 481 -37.76 6.39 -4.59
CA GLU A 481 -37.99 5.95 -5.97
C GLU A 481 -38.45 4.48 -6.02
N MET A 482 -37.81 3.58 -5.26
CA MET A 482 -38.26 2.18 -5.15
C MET A 482 -39.72 2.10 -4.66
N ARG A 483 -40.08 2.88 -3.62
CA ARG A 483 -41.45 2.91 -3.09
C ARG A 483 -42.46 3.40 -4.14
N THR A 484 -42.10 4.39 -4.93
CA THR A 484 -42.95 4.89 -6.03
C THR A 484 -43.17 3.79 -7.08
N GLU A 485 -42.11 3.07 -7.47
CA GLU A 485 -42.23 1.98 -8.45
C GLU A 485 -43.04 0.79 -7.90
N MET A 486 -42.91 0.46 -6.61
CA MET A 486 -43.79 -0.53 -5.97
C MET A 486 -45.26 -0.16 -6.07
N GLN A 487 -45.61 1.11 -5.82
CA GLN A 487 -46.99 1.58 -5.94
C GLN A 487 -47.51 1.48 -7.38
N LYS A 488 -46.67 1.82 -8.36
CA LYS A 488 -47.04 1.68 -9.77
C LYS A 488 -47.28 0.22 -10.16
N GLY A 489 -46.47 -0.70 -9.64
CA GLY A 489 -46.62 -2.13 -9.93
C GLY A 489 -47.83 -2.78 -9.26
N LEU A 490 -48.30 -2.23 -8.13
CA LEU A 490 -49.48 -2.74 -7.44
C LEU A 490 -50.80 -2.21 -8.04
N SER A 491 -50.78 -1.01 -8.63
CA SER A 491 -51.98 -0.41 -9.22
C SER A 491 -52.27 -0.95 -10.62
N LYS A 492 -53.53 -1.32 -10.85
CA LYS A 492 -54.03 -1.81 -12.12
C LYS A 492 -53.91 -0.77 -13.23
N SER A 493 -53.96 0.51 -12.89
CA SER A 493 -53.90 1.62 -13.85
C SER A 493 -52.50 1.89 -14.41
N THR A 494 -51.44 1.44 -13.73
CA THR A 494 -50.05 1.75 -14.08
C THR A 494 -49.17 0.51 -14.27
N GLN A 495 -49.73 -0.69 -14.06
CA GLN A 495 -49.00 -1.96 -14.06
C GLN A 495 -48.33 -2.28 -15.41
N ASP A 496 -48.93 -1.83 -16.52
CA ASP A 496 -48.42 -2.05 -17.87
C ASP A 496 -47.07 -1.35 -18.10
N VAL A 497 -46.92 -0.12 -17.57
CA VAL A 497 -45.71 0.71 -17.68
C VAL A 497 -44.75 0.59 -16.49
N ALA A 498 -45.14 -0.09 -15.42
CA ALA A 498 -44.29 -0.29 -14.24
C ALA A 498 -43.09 -1.21 -14.56
N VAL A 499 -41.89 -0.81 -14.13
CA VAL A 499 -40.68 -1.63 -14.28
C VAL A 499 -40.52 -2.63 -13.14
N VAL A 500 -40.90 -2.25 -11.91
CA VAL A 500 -41.03 -3.18 -10.79
C VAL A 500 -42.44 -3.78 -10.84
N ARG A 501 -42.54 -5.06 -11.23
CA ARG A 501 -43.80 -5.67 -11.66
C ARG A 501 -44.74 -6.07 -10.53
N MET A 502 -44.25 -6.26 -9.30
CA MET A 502 -45.09 -6.58 -8.14
C MET A 502 -46.07 -7.74 -8.41
N LEU A 503 -45.53 -8.87 -8.87
CA LEU A 503 -46.29 -10.03 -9.35
C LEU A 503 -46.98 -10.78 -8.18
N PRO A 504 -48.31 -10.98 -8.25
CA PRO A 504 -49.04 -11.77 -7.26
C PRO A 504 -48.62 -13.24 -7.28
N THR A 505 -48.34 -13.83 -6.11
CA THR A 505 -47.84 -15.22 -6.01
C THR A 505 -48.92 -16.25 -5.69
N TYR A 506 -50.13 -15.79 -5.36
CA TYR A 506 -51.24 -16.59 -4.84
C TYR A 506 -50.97 -17.29 -3.49
N VAL A 507 -49.84 -17.00 -2.84
CA VAL A 507 -49.56 -17.48 -1.49
C VAL A 507 -50.11 -16.48 -0.47
N ARG A 508 -51.16 -16.88 0.27
CA ARG A 508 -51.98 -15.96 1.10
C ARG A 508 -51.64 -15.95 2.60
N SER A 509 -50.81 -16.86 3.06
CA SER A 509 -50.38 -16.93 4.46
C SER A 509 -48.99 -17.55 4.56
N THR A 510 -48.24 -17.15 5.59
CA THR A 510 -47.05 -17.86 6.03
C THR A 510 -47.42 -19.20 6.69
N PRO A 511 -46.44 -20.11 6.90
CA PRO A 511 -46.71 -21.37 7.58
C PRO A 511 -47.25 -21.16 9.00
N ASP A 512 -48.24 -21.96 9.40
CA ASP A 512 -48.90 -21.87 10.71
C ASP A 512 -48.54 -23.03 11.65
N GLY A 513 -47.73 -23.98 11.18
CA GLY A 513 -47.27 -25.15 11.92
C GLY A 513 -48.18 -26.38 11.78
N THR A 514 -49.31 -26.27 11.08
CA THR A 514 -50.20 -27.41 10.82
C THR A 514 -49.80 -28.20 9.56
N GLU A 515 -48.81 -27.73 8.81
CA GLU A 515 -48.31 -28.39 7.60
C GLU A 515 -47.82 -29.81 7.91
N ASN A 516 -48.25 -30.79 7.13
CA ASN A 516 -47.86 -32.19 7.32
C ASN A 516 -47.99 -32.99 6.03
N GLY A 517 -46.94 -33.75 5.69
CA GLY A 517 -46.93 -34.64 4.53
C GLY A 517 -45.53 -34.86 3.96
N ASP A 518 -45.46 -35.59 2.86
CA ASP A 518 -44.25 -35.81 2.08
C ASP A 518 -44.42 -35.12 0.73
N PHE A 519 -43.48 -34.27 0.35
CA PHE A 519 -43.57 -33.36 -0.78
C PHE A 519 -42.30 -33.44 -1.62
N LEU A 520 -42.47 -33.40 -2.95
CA LEU A 520 -41.35 -33.08 -3.83
C LEU A 520 -41.22 -31.57 -3.97
N ALA A 521 -39.99 -31.11 -4.09
CA ALA A 521 -39.72 -29.74 -4.54
C ALA A 521 -38.67 -29.75 -5.65
N LEU A 522 -38.85 -28.86 -6.62
CA LEU A 522 -37.86 -28.57 -7.65
C LEU A 522 -37.27 -27.18 -7.39
N ASP A 523 -35.98 -27.00 -7.60
CA ASP A 523 -35.31 -25.71 -7.46
C ASP A 523 -34.49 -25.38 -8.69
N LEU A 524 -35.04 -24.49 -9.53
CA LEU A 524 -34.46 -24.06 -10.80
C LEU A 524 -34.30 -22.54 -10.82
N GLY A 525 -33.05 -22.07 -10.71
CA GLY A 525 -32.73 -20.64 -10.78
C GLY A 525 -31.32 -20.27 -11.21
N GLY A 526 -30.48 -21.25 -11.54
CA GLY A 526 -29.10 -21.08 -11.98
C GLY A 526 -28.59 -22.35 -12.68
N THR A 527 -27.28 -22.56 -12.74
CA THR A 527 -26.66 -23.74 -13.37
C THR A 527 -26.83 -25.05 -12.58
N ASN A 528 -27.16 -24.96 -11.29
CA ASN A 528 -27.43 -26.10 -10.43
C ASN A 528 -28.94 -26.23 -10.23
N PHE A 529 -29.52 -27.29 -10.80
CA PHE A 529 -30.90 -27.69 -10.57
C PHE A 529 -30.96 -28.67 -9.40
N ARG A 530 -31.98 -28.59 -8.55
CA ARG A 530 -32.14 -29.54 -7.44
C ARG A 530 -33.52 -30.18 -7.46
N VAL A 531 -33.54 -31.46 -7.17
CA VAL A 531 -34.77 -32.21 -6.85
C VAL A 531 -34.69 -32.57 -5.36
N LEU A 532 -35.76 -32.30 -4.62
CA LEU A 532 -35.83 -32.49 -3.18
C LEU A 532 -37.04 -33.33 -2.79
N LEU A 533 -36.86 -34.19 -1.78
CA LEU A 533 -37.94 -34.77 -0.98
C LEU A 533 -37.95 -34.09 0.39
N VAL A 534 -39.08 -33.50 0.75
CA VAL A 534 -39.28 -32.78 2.01
C VAL A 534 -40.40 -33.44 2.80
N LYS A 535 -40.07 -34.01 3.96
CA LYS A 535 -41.04 -34.63 4.87
C LYS A 535 -41.31 -33.69 6.03
N ILE A 536 -42.52 -33.17 6.12
CA ILE A 536 -42.95 -32.22 7.13
C ILE A 536 -43.87 -32.94 8.13
N ARG A 537 -43.61 -32.78 9.43
CA ARG A 537 -44.46 -33.32 10.50
C ARG A 537 -44.85 -32.21 11.49
N SER A 538 -46.15 -31.94 11.58
CA SER A 538 -46.72 -30.82 12.36
C SER A 538 -46.52 -30.95 13.88
N GLY A 539 -46.46 -32.17 14.42
CA GLY A 539 -46.41 -32.41 15.87
C GLY A 539 -45.15 -31.90 16.58
N LYS A 540 -43.95 -32.16 16.03
CA LYS A 540 -42.67 -31.71 16.61
C LYS A 540 -42.04 -30.54 15.85
N LYS A 541 -42.74 -29.96 14.86
CA LYS A 541 -42.14 -29.08 13.83
C LYS A 541 -40.83 -29.64 13.28
N SER A 542 -40.85 -30.93 12.88
CA SER A 542 -39.67 -31.58 12.30
C SER A 542 -39.78 -31.61 10.79
N VAL A 543 -38.72 -31.18 10.11
CA VAL A 543 -38.56 -31.25 8.66
C VAL A 543 -37.35 -32.13 8.34
N GLU A 544 -37.56 -33.18 7.56
CA GLU A 544 -36.50 -34.04 7.03
C GLU A 544 -36.38 -33.78 5.52
N MET A 545 -35.17 -33.52 5.03
CA MET A 545 -34.92 -33.17 3.63
C MET A 545 -33.86 -34.08 3.01
N HIS A 546 -34.16 -34.56 1.81
CA HIS A 546 -33.21 -35.24 0.94
C HIS A 546 -33.16 -34.46 -0.37
N ASN A 547 -31.99 -34.28 -0.96
CA ASN A 547 -31.86 -33.61 -2.26
C ASN A 547 -30.75 -34.21 -3.10
N LYS A 548 -30.86 -34.02 -4.42
CA LYS A 548 -29.79 -34.31 -5.37
C LYS A 548 -29.65 -33.12 -6.32
N ILE A 549 -28.39 -32.76 -6.60
CA ILE A 549 -28.04 -31.65 -7.48
C ILE A 549 -27.76 -32.22 -8.87
N TYR A 550 -28.30 -31.56 -9.88
CA TYR A 550 -28.13 -31.88 -11.29
C TYR A 550 -27.57 -30.65 -12.01
N ALA A 551 -26.59 -30.88 -12.86
CA ALA A 551 -26.13 -29.85 -13.78
C ALA A 551 -27.13 -29.71 -14.93
N ILE A 552 -27.35 -28.48 -15.38
CA ILE A 552 -28.02 -28.22 -16.66
C ILE A 552 -26.93 -27.78 -17.65
N PRO A 553 -26.65 -28.59 -18.70
CA PRO A 553 -25.70 -28.21 -19.74
C PRO A 553 -26.07 -26.88 -20.40
N LEU A 554 -25.07 -26.10 -20.83
CA LEU A 554 -25.31 -24.80 -21.45
C LEU A 554 -26.15 -24.93 -22.73
N GLU A 555 -25.91 -25.98 -23.53
CA GLU A 555 -26.72 -26.28 -24.71
C GLU A 555 -28.20 -26.52 -24.37
N VAL A 556 -28.52 -27.06 -23.19
CA VAL A 556 -29.91 -27.26 -22.74
C VAL A 556 -30.49 -25.95 -22.20
N MET A 557 -29.72 -25.17 -21.44
CA MET A 557 -30.15 -23.85 -20.94
C MET A 557 -30.50 -22.86 -22.07
N GLN A 558 -29.90 -23.03 -23.24
CA GLN A 558 -30.04 -22.17 -24.42
C GLN A 558 -30.69 -22.87 -25.61
N GLY A 559 -31.18 -24.11 -25.43
CA GLY A 559 -31.77 -24.94 -26.48
C GLY A 559 -33.26 -24.67 -26.66
N THR A 560 -34.05 -25.74 -26.74
CA THR A 560 -35.52 -25.67 -26.78
C THR A 560 -36.13 -25.90 -25.40
N GLY A 561 -37.35 -25.40 -25.20
CA GLY A 561 -38.11 -25.64 -23.99
C GLY A 561 -38.40 -27.13 -23.79
N GLU A 562 -38.69 -27.85 -24.87
CA GLU A 562 -38.89 -29.30 -24.82
C GLU A 562 -37.66 -30.01 -24.24
N GLU A 563 -36.46 -29.76 -24.77
CA GLU A 563 -35.20 -30.32 -24.25
C GLU A 563 -34.95 -29.96 -22.78
N LEU A 564 -35.23 -28.71 -22.40
CA LEU A 564 -35.05 -28.25 -21.02
C LEU A 564 -35.97 -29.01 -20.04
N PHE A 565 -37.26 -29.11 -20.36
CA PHE A 565 -38.22 -29.78 -19.49
C PHE A 565 -38.08 -31.31 -19.52
N ASP A 566 -37.66 -31.90 -20.64
CA ASP A 566 -37.31 -33.32 -20.70
C ASP A 566 -36.09 -33.64 -19.83
N HIS A 567 -35.07 -32.77 -19.83
CA HIS A 567 -33.92 -32.89 -18.92
C HIS A 567 -34.34 -32.78 -17.45
N ILE A 568 -35.23 -31.85 -17.12
CA ILE A 568 -35.79 -31.70 -15.76
C ILE A 568 -36.51 -32.99 -15.33
N VAL A 569 -37.37 -33.53 -16.19
CA VAL A 569 -38.14 -34.75 -15.90
C VAL A 569 -37.22 -35.97 -15.78
N HIS A 570 -36.17 -36.07 -16.60
CA HIS A 570 -35.14 -37.11 -16.45
C HIS A 570 -34.46 -37.04 -15.07
N CYS A 571 -34.09 -35.83 -14.62
CA CYS A 571 -33.52 -35.62 -13.29
C CYS A 571 -34.49 -36.01 -12.17
N ILE A 572 -35.79 -35.73 -12.34
CA ILE A 572 -36.83 -36.15 -11.38
C ILE A 572 -36.93 -37.68 -11.35
N SER A 573 -36.94 -38.35 -12.50
CA SER A 573 -36.98 -39.82 -12.59
C SER A 573 -35.83 -40.46 -11.83
N ASP A 574 -34.60 -40.01 -12.10
CA ASP A 574 -33.39 -40.49 -11.43
C ASP A 574 -33.43 -40.23 -9.91
N PHE A 575 -33.96 -39.09 -9.47
CA PHE A 575 -34.13 -38.81 -8.04
C PHE A 575 -35.16 -39.74 -7.38
N LEU A 576 -36.28 -40.01 -8.05
CA LEU A 576 -37.31 -40.92 -7.55
C LEU A 576 -36.81 -42.36 -7.45
N ASP A 577 -36.01 -42.81 -8.41
CA ASP A 577 -35.32 -44.11 -8.34
C ASP A 577 -34.33 -44.14 -7.17
N TYR A 578 -33.53 -43.08 -7.00
CA TYR A 578 -32.59 -42.95 -5.88
C TYR A 578 -33.28 -43.02 -4.52
N MET A 579 -34.47 -42.42 -4.39
CA MET A 579 -35.26 -42.44 -3.15
C MET A 579 -36.14 -43.69 -2.99
N GLY A 580 -36.25 -44.54 -4.02
CA GLY A 580 -37.13 -45.72 -4.01
C GLY A 580 -38.61 -45.38 -4.00
N MET A 581 -39.02 -44.27 -4.65
CA MET A 581 -40.37 -43.71 -4.59
C MET A 581 -41.07 -43.56 -5.95
N LYS A 582 -40.58 -44.23 -7.01
CA LYS A 582 -41.09 -44.06 -8.39
C LYS A 582 -42.57 -44.40 -8.58
N THR A 583 -43.16 -45.24 -7.71
CA THR A 583 -44.59 -45.59 -7.76
C THR A 583 -45.50 -44.67 -6.94
N ALA A 584 -44.95 -43.68 -6.22
CA ALA A 584 -45.74 -42.78 -5.38
C ALA A 584 -46.16 -41.52 -6.14
N CYS A 585 -47.46 -41.23 -6.17
CA CYS A 585 -47.96 -39.95 -6.67
C CYS A 585 -47.79 -38.87 -5.58
N LEU A 586 -46.70 -38.12 -5.65
CA LEU A 586 -46.36 -37.09 -4.66
C LEU A 586 -46.78 -35.69 -5.13
N PRO A 587 -47.27 -34.84 -4.20
CA PRO A 587 -47.46 -33.42 -4.47
C PRO A 587 -46.11 -32.71 -4.62
N LEU A 588 -46.01 -31.87 -5.65
CA LEU A 588 -44.79 -31.18 -6.06
C LEU A 588 -44.96 -29.66 -6.02
N GLY A 589 -44.00 -28.99 -5.38
CA GLY A 589 -43.79 -27.55 -5.48
C GLY A 589 -42.61 -27.21 -6.39
N PHE A 590 -42.83 -26.39 -7.41
CA PHE A 590 -41.80 -26.01 -8.36
C PHE A 590 -41.27 -24.61 -8.06
N THR A 591 -40.10 -24.51 -7.40
CA THR A 591 -39.36 -23.25 -7.35
C THR A 591 -38.75 -22.96 -8.73
N PHE A 592 -39.28 -21.93 -9.37
CA PHE A 592 -38.87 -21.44 -10.68
C PHE A 592 -38.49 -19.97 -10.56
N SER A 593 -37.19 -19.69 -10.52
CA SER A 593 -36.64 -18.39 -10.13
C SER A 593 -36.58 -17.38 -11.28
N PHE A 594 -37.67 -17.24 -12.02
CA PHE A 594 -37.80 -16.31 -13.15
C PHE A 594 -39.11 -15.52 -13.04
N PRO A 595 -39.21 -14.37 -13.72
CA PRO A 595 -40.43 -13.57 -13.74
C PRO A 595 -41.59 -14.35 -14.35
N CYS A 596 -42.55 -14.76 -13.52
CA CYS A 596 -43.77 -15.45 -13.95
C CYS A 596 -45.02 -14.65 -13.61
N GLN A 597 -45.87 -14.42 -14.60
CA GLN A 597 -47.23 -13.95 -14.37
C GLN A 597 -48.10 -15.14 -13.95
N GLN A 598 -48.35 -15.25 -12.65
CA GLN A 598 -49.22 -16.29 -12.13
C GLN A 598 -50.69 -15.92 -12.31
N THR A 599 -51.51 -16.91 -12.68
CA THR A 599 -52.98 -16.81 -12.71
C THR A 599 -53.62 -17.67 -11.63
N GLY A 600 -52.82 -18.54 -11.01
CA GLY A 600 -53.14 -19.37 -9.86
C GLY A 600 -51.85 -19.87 -9.20
N LEU A 601 -51.99 -20.63 -8.11
CA LEU A 601 -50.81 -21.16 -7.42
C LEU A 601 -50.06 -22.20 -8.30
N ASP A 602 -50.77 -22.94 -9.15
CA ASP A 602 -50.26 -24.00 -10.02
C ASP A 602 -50.25 -23.64 -11.50
N ALA A 603 -50.21 -22.34 -11.84
CA ALA A 603 -50.13 -21.85 -13.22
C ALA A 603 -49.31 -20.56 -13.27
N GLY A 604 -48.33 -20.50 -14.18
CA GLY A 604 -47.40 -19.38 -14.27
C GLY A 604 -46.84 -19.21 -15.68
N ILE A 605 -47.17 -18.08 -16.31
CA ILE A 605 -46.68 -17.73 -17.63
C ILE A 605 -45.30 -17.08 -17.48
N LEU A 606 -44.26 -17.65 -18.09
CA LEU A 606 -42.93 -17.02 -18.09
C LEU A 606 -42.97 -15.72 -18.91
N LEU A 607 -42.60 -14.61 -18.28
CA LEU A 607 -42.58 -13.30 -18.95
C LEU A 607 -41.32 -13.12 -19.78
N THR A 608 -40.16 -13.38 -19.18
CA THR A 608 -38.88 -13.30 -19.86
C THR A 608 -37.80 -14.08 -19.12
N TRP A 609 -36.84 -14.63 -19.87
CA TRP A 609 -35.67 -15.24 -19.30
C TRP A 609 -34.70 -14.23 -18.67
N THR A 610 -34.05 -14.67 -17.59
CA THR A 610 -32.97 -13.94 -16.92
C THR A 610 -31.81 -14.89 -16.61
N LYS A 611 -30.74 -14.42 -15.95
CA LYS A 611 -29.67 -15.27 -15.37
C LYS A 611 -28.97 -16.22 -16.36
N GLY A 612 -28.98 -15.91 -17.66
CA GLY A 612 -28.28 -16.65 -18.72
C GLY A 612 -29.08 -17.76 -19.43
N PHE A 613 -30.32 -18.02 -19.01
CA PHE A 613 -31.24 -18.93 -19.71
C PHE A 613 -31.78 -18.27 -21.00
N LYS A 614 -31.99 -19.08 -22.05
CA LYS A 614 -32.57 -18.64 -23.33
C LYS A 614 -33.36 -19.74 -24.06
N ALA A 615 -33.84 -20.76 -23.36
CA ALA A 615 -34.57 -21.87 -23.98
C ALA A 615 -35.80 -21.35 -24.75
N THR A 616 -35.89 -21.71 -26.04
CA THR A 616 -36.93 -21.24 -26.96
C THR A 616 -38.27 -21.94 -26.71
N GLY A 617 -39.40 -21.28 -26.97
CA GLY A 617 -40.71 -21.87 -26.73
C GLY A 617 -41.12 -21.96 -25.25
N CYS A 618 -40.45 -21.22 -24.37
CA CYS A 618 -40.84 -21.09 -22.95
C CYS A 618 -41.47 -19.73 -22.61
N GLU A 619 -40.97 -18.64 -23.17
CA GLU A 619 -41.52 -17.30 -22.91
C GLU A 619 -42.94 -17.20 -23.46
N SER A 620 -43.84 -16.58 -22.69
CA SER A 620 -45.29 -16.53 -22.93
C SER A 620 -46.04 -17.88 -22.77
N GLU A 621 -45.38 -18.95 -22.37
CA GLU A 621 -46.00 -20.26 -22.10
C GLU A 621 -46.19 -20.53 -20.61
N ASP A 622 -47.17 -21.38 -20.26
CA ASP A 622 -47.38 -21.84 -18.89
C ASP A 622 -46.33 -22.90 -18.52
N ILE A 623 -45.43 -22.53 -17.62
CA ILE A 623 -44.30 -23.37 -17.18
C ILE A 623 -44.77 -24.66 -16.49
N VAL A 624 -45.89 -24.60 -15.78
CA VAL A 624 -46.46 -25.81 -15.18
C VAL A 624 -47.04 -26.72 -16.26
N GLY A 625 -47.64 -26.16 -17.31
CA GLY A 625 -48.07 -26.87 -18.51
C GLY A 625 -46.92 -27.60 -19.19
N LEU A 626 -45.81 -26.91 -19.46
CA LEU A 626 -44.62 -27.50 -20.09
C LEU A 626 -44.04 -28.65 -19.26
N LEU A 627 -43.97 -28.50 -17.92
CA LEU A 627 -43.54 -29.58 -17.03
C LEU A 627 -44.51 -30.77 -17.06
N ARG A 628 -45.82 -30.52 -17.02
CA ARG A 628 -46.85 -31.58 -17.10
C ARG A 628 -46.77 -32.34 -18.42
N ASP A 629 -46.50 -31.66 -19.53
CA ASP A 629 -46.36 -32.28 -20.84
C ASP A 629 -45.09 -33.12 -20.94
N ALA A 630 -43.97 -32.66 -20.36
CA ALA A 630 -42.74 -33.44 -20.26
C ALA A 630 -42.91 -34.72 -19.43
N ILE A 631 -43.61 -34.63 -18.29
CA ILE A 631 -43.93 -35.81 -17.45
C ILE A 631 -44.76 -36.82 -18.26
N LYS A 632 -45.78 -36.35 -18.99
CA LYS A 632 -46.59 -37.22 -19.86
C LYS A 632 -45.77 -37.87 -20.98
N ARG A 633 -44.83 -37.16 -21.60
CA ARG A 633 -43.96 -37.72 -22.66
C ARG A 633 -43.13 -38.90 -22.16
N THR A 634 -42.67 -38.88 -20.90
CA THR A 634 -41.87 -39.97 -20.34
C THR A 634 -42.65 -41.23 -19.99
N GLU A 635 -43.93 -41.11 -19.60
CA GLU A 635 -44.80 -42.23 -19.14
C GLU A 635 -44.18 -43.10 -18.01
N GLU A 636 -43.19 -42.61 -17.26
CA GLU A 636 -42.47 -43.38 -16.23
C GLU A 636 -43.05 -43.26 -14.81
N PHE A 637 -43.69 -42.13 -14.48
CA PHE A 637 -44.23 -41.81 -13.15
C PHE A 637 -45.31 -40.73 -13.22
N GLU A 638 -46.08 -40.55 -12.14
CA GLU A 638 -47.10 -39.49 -12.01
C GLU A 638 -46.79 -38.55 -10.85
N LEU A 639 -47.04 -37.24 -11.04
CA LEU A 639 -46.89 -36.20 -10.01
C LEU A 639 -48.06 -35.22 -10.03
N ASP A 640 -48.43 -34.71 -8.86
CA ASP A 640 -49.39 -33.60 -8.70
C ASP A 640 -48.60 -32.29 -8.56
N VAL A 641 -48.45 -31.52 -9.63
CA VAL A 641 -47.82 -30.18 -9.56
C VAL A 641 -48.82 -29.21 -8.93
N VAL A 642 -48.59 -28.86 -7.66
CA VAL A 642 -49.53 -28.08 -6.82
C VAL A 642 -49.19 -26.60 -6.79
N ALA A 643 -47.91 -26.25 -6.96
CA ALA A 643 -47.46 -24.87 -6.88
C ALA A 643 -46.29 -24.59 -7.81
N ILE A 644 -46.26 -23.40 -8.41
CA ILE A 644 -45.06 -22.75 -8.95
C ILE A 644 -44.72 -21.56 -8.05
N VAL A 645 -43.44 -21.42 -7.69
CA VAL A 645 -42.98 -20.54 -6.61
C VAL A 645 -41.71 -19.82 -7.05
N ASN A 646 -41.59 -18.52 -6.75
CA ASN A 646 -40.32 -17.81 -6.94
C ASN A 646 -39.35 -18.10 -5.77
N ASP A 647 -38.04 -18.11 -6.01
CA ASP A 647 -37.03 -18.41 -4.99
C ASP A 647 -37.09 -17.48 -3.77
N THR A 648 -37.39 -16.19 -3.98
CA THR A 648 -37.60 -15.23 -2.89
C THR A 648 -38.74 -15.67 -1.98
N VAL A 649 -39.86 -16.10 -2.56
CA VAL A 649 -41.07 -16.55 -1.85
C VAL A 649 -40.81 -17.84 -1.10
N GLY A 650 -40.16 -18.81 -1.75
CA GLY A 650 -39.72 -20.04 -1.09
C GLY A 650 -38.80 -19.74 0.10
N THR A 651 -37.83 -18.84 -0.09
CA THR A 651 -36.89 -18.44 0.98
C THR A 651 -37.61 -17.77 2.15
N MET A 652 -38.55 -16.87 1.88
CA MET A 652 -39.40 -16.26 2.91
C MET A 652 -40.16 -17.33 3.71
N MET A 653 -40.78 -18.29 3.01
CA MET A 653 -41.57 -19.34 3.68
C MET A 653 -40.72 -20.31 4.49
N THR A 654 -39.51 -20.62 4.03
CA THR A 654 -38.54 -21.39 4.82
C THR A 654 -38.23 -20.69 6.14
N CYS A 655 -37.92 -19.39 6.10
CA CYS A 655 -37.62 -18.61 7.30
C CYS A 655 -38.85 -18.41 8.20
N ALA A 656 -40.02 -18.17 7.61
CA ALA A 656 -41.27 -17.94 8.35
C ALA A 656 -41.79 -19.18 9.09
N TYR A 657 -41.37 -20.37 8.69
CA TYR A 657 -41.66 -21.61 9.43
C TYR A 657 -41.02 -21.63 10.82
N GLU A 658 -39.85 -21.02 10.95
CA GLU A 658 -39.06 -20.95 12.19
C GLU A 658 -39.30 -19.64 12.95
N GLU A 659 -39.40 -18.52 12.23
CA GLU A 659 -39.64 -17.18 12.78
C GLU A 659 -40.93 -16.57 12.23
N PRO A 660 -42.04 -16.59 13.00
CA PRO A 660 -43.34 -16.08 12.56
C PRO A 660 -43.34 -14.60 12.13
N THR A 661 -42.37 -13.79 12.56
CA THR A 661 -42.27 -12.38 12.11
C THR A 661 -41.65 -12.21 10.71
N CYS A 662 -41.21 -13.29 10.06
CA CYS A 662 -40.60 -13.22 8.74
C CYS A 662 -41.67 -13.01 7.66
N GLU A 663 -41.70 -11.80 7.08
CA GLU A 663 -42.65 -11.41 6.04
C GLU A 663 -41.97 -10.85 4.78
N ILE A 664 -40.64 -11.01 4.69
CA ILE A 664 -39.81 -10.55 3.57
C ILE A 664 -38.83 -11.66 3.18
N GLY A 665 -38.80 -11.99 1.89
CA GLY A 665 -37.79 -12.85 1.28
C GLY A 665 -36.80 -12.00 0.49
N LEU A 666 -35.51 -12.31 0.58
CA LEU A 666 -34.43 -11.61 -0.13
C LEU A 666 -33.47 -12.63 -0.74
N ILE A 667 -33.18 -12.48 -2.03
CA ILE A 667 -32.15 -13.23 -2.74
C ILE A 667 -31.06 -12.24 -3.17
N ALA A 668 -29.82 -12.53 -2.80
CA ALA A 668 -28.63 -11.81 -3.23
C ALA A 668 -27.54 -12.83 -3.61
N GLY A 669 -27.64 -13.35 -4.84
CA GLY A 669 -26.77 -14.39 -5.38
C GLY A 669 -26.35 -14.05 -6.81
N THR A 670 -26.50 -14.99 -7.75
CA THR A 670 -26.30 -14.73 -9.19
C THR A 670 -27.20 -13.58 -9.68
N GLY A 671 -28.46 -13.57 -9.24
CA GLY A 671 -29.38 -12.44 -9.38
C GLY A 671 -29.69 -11.78 -8.04
N SER A 672 -30.53 -10.76 -8.07
CA SER A 672 -31.05 -10.07 -6.89
C SER A 672 -32.55 -9.86 -7.01
N ASN A 673 -33.32 -10.33 -6.02
CA ASN A 673 -34.76 -10.13 -5.98
C ASN A 673 -35.29 -10.10 -4.53
N ALA A 674 -36.50 -9.59 -4.33
CA ALA A 674 -37.21 -9.65 -3.05
C ALA A 674 -38.71 -9.92 -3.22
N CYS A 675 -39.31 -10.46 -2.17
CA CYS A 675 -40.75 -10.59 -2.00
C CYS A 675 -41.17 -10.14 -0.61
N TYR A 676 -42.45 -9.81 -0.43
CA TYR A 676 -42.99 -9.54 0.90
C TYR A 676 -44.50 -9.82 0.98
N MET A 677 -45.04 -9.93 2.19
CA MET A 677 -46.49 -10.03 2.42
C MET A 677 -47.15 -8.65 2.27
N GLU A 678 -48.05 -8.52 1.30
CA GLU A 678 -48.83 -7.30 1.03
C GLU A 678 -50.32 -7.50 1.40
N GLU A 679 -51.00 -6.41 1.73
CA GLU A 679 -52.44 -6.39 1.99
C GLU A 679 -53.22 -6.54 0.68
N MET A 680 -54.22 -7.43 0.65
CA MET A 680 -55.00 -7.71 -0.57
C MET A 680 -55.64 -6.45 -1.16
N ARG A 681 -56.09 -5.51 -0.32
CA ARG A 681 -56.66 -4.21 -0.76
C ARG A 681 -55.71 -3.37 -1.61
N ASN A 682 -54.40 -3.60 -1.53
CA ASN A 682 -53.39 -2.88 -2.30
C ASN A 682 -53.06 -3.59 -3.63
N ILE A 683 -53.45 -4.86 -3.80
CA ILE A 683 -53.12 -5.66 -4.99
C ILE A 683 -54.28 -5.58 -5.98
N GLU A 684 -54.37 -4.49 -6.74
CA GLU A 684 -55.51 -4.21 -7.64
C GLU A 684 -55.63 -5.21 -8.80
N MET A 685 -54.59 -6.02 -9.03
CA MET A 685 -54.54 -7.05 -10.08
C MET A 685 -55.28 -8.34 -9.72
N VAL A 686 -55.60 -8.56 -8.44
CA VAL A 686 -56.29 -9.77 -7.96
C VAL A 686 -57.64 -9.38 -7.34
N HIS A 687 -58.70 -10.11 -7.68
CA HIS A 687 -60.01 -9.87 -7.07
C HIS A 687 -60.03 -10.25 -5.58
N GLY A 688 -60.56 -9.34 -4.76
CA GLY A 688 -60.77 -9.50 -3.31
C GLY A 688 -59.92 -8.54 -2.49
N ASP A 689 -60.47 -8.01 -1.39
CA ASP A 689 -59.82 -7.02 -0.52
C ASP A 689 -59.46 -7.56 0.88
N GLN A 690 -59.88 -8.80 1.19
CA GLN A 690 -59.68 -9.43 2.50
C GLN A 690 -58.40 -10.27 2.55
N GLY A 691 -57.63 -10.10 3.62
CA GLY A 691 -56.42 -10.87 3.90
C GLY A 691 -55.18 -10.32 3.23
N ARG A 692 -54.18 -11.18 3.04
CA ARG A 692 -52.85 -10.82 2.54
C ARG A 692 -52.41 -11.76 1.43
N MET A 693 -51.43 -11.34 0.64
CA MET A 693 -50.78 -12.18 -0.36
C MET A 693 -49.31 -11.80 -0.48
N CYS A 694 -48.44 -12.80 -0.64
CA CYS A 694 -47.04 -12.55 -0.95
C CYS A 694 -46.93 -12.00 -2.38
N VAL A 695 -46.14 -10.94 -2.55
CA VAL A 695 -45.85 -10.30 -3.83
C VAL A 695 -44.39 -10.51 -4.17
N ASN A 696 -44.13 -11.05 -5.36
CA ASN A 696 -42.80 -11.12 -5.94
C ASN A 696 -42.51 -9.80 -6.66
N MET A 697 -41.52 -9.03 -6.19
CA MET A 697 -41.30 -7.67 -6.69
C MET A 697 -40.75 -7.65 -8.12
N GLU A 698 -39.91 -8.63 -8.47
CA GLU A 698 -39.01 -8.57 -9.64
C GLU A 698 -38.23 -7.25 -9.66
N TRP A 699 -37.64 -6.90 -8.51
CA TRP A 699 -37.03 -5.58 -8.28
C TRP A 699 -35.78 -5.31 -9.11
N GLY A 700 -35.27 -6.33 -9.82
CA GLY A 700 -34.02 -6.25 -10.55
C GLY A 700 -34.11 -5.24 -11.71
N ALA A 701 -35.33 -5.08 -12.25
CA ALA A 701 -35.68 -4.13 -13.29
C ALA A 701 -35.86 -2.68 -12.79
N PHE A 702 -35.71 -2.42 -11.49
CA PHE A 702 -35.71 -1.05 -10.98
C PHE A 702 -34.61 -0.22 -11.69
N GLY A 703 -34.94 1.00 -12.11
CA GLY A 703 -34.04 1.84 -12.91
C GLY A 703 -34.07 1.61 -14.43
N ASP A 704 -34.76 0.58 -14.94
CA ASP A 704 -34.89 0.31 -16.39
C ASP A 704 -35.61 1.44 -17.15
N ASN A 705 -36.40 2.26 -16.43
CA ASN A 705 -37.05 3.47 -16.94
C ASN A 705 -36.19 4.75 -16.81
N GLY A 706 -34.96 4.61 -16.31
CA GLY A 706 -34.01 5.72 -16.12
C GLY A 706 -34.06 6.40 -14.75
N CYS A 707 -34.94 5.99 -13.82
CA CYS A 707 -35.02 6.63 -12.50
C CYS A 707 -33.76 6.49 -11.61
N LEU A 708 -32.81 5.65 -12.03
CA LEU A 708 -31.52 5.47 -11.36
C LEU A 708 -30.33 6.00 -12.15
N ASP A 709 -30.53 6.65 -13.30
CA ASP A 709 -29.42 7.03 -14.18
C ASP A 709 -28.45 8.03 -13.51
N ASP A 710 -28.93 8.86 -12.57
CA ASP A 710 -28.08 9.77 -11.78
C ASP A 710 -27.14 9.06 -10.79
N PHE A 711 -27.41 7.79 -10.47
CA PHE A 711 -26.62 6.97 -9.55
C PHE A 711 -25.72 5.97 -10.27
N ARG A 712 -25.89 5.81 -11.59
CA ARG A 712 -25.08 4.90 -12.40
C ARG A 712 -23.78 5.55 -12.80
N THR A 713 -22.69 4.79 -12.72
CA THR A 713 -21.38 5.22 -13.18
C THR A 713 -21.14 4.80 -14.63
N ASP A 714 -20.11 5.38 -15.25
CA ASP A 714 -19.62 4.95 -16.57
C ASP A 714 -19.31 3.44 -16.62
N TYR A 715 -18.93 2.85 -15.48
CA TYR A 715 -18.64 1.42 -15.37
C TYR A 715 -19.91 0.58 -15.34
N ASP A 716 -21.00 1.06 -14.73
CA ASP A 716 -22.31 0.40 -14.74
C ASP A 716 -22.92 0.40 -16.15
N HIS A 717 -22.76 1.52 -16.88
CA HIS A 717 -23.13 1.60 -18.29
C HIS A 717 -22.33 0.59 -19.13
N ALA A 718 -21.01 0.51 -18.96
CA ALA A 718 -20.18 -0.44 -19.69
C ALA A 718 -20.54 -1.92 -19.42
N VAL A 719 -20.94 -2.24 -18.18
CA VAL A 719 -21.44 -3.59 -17.84
C VAL A 719 -22.79 -3.87 -18.51
N ASP A 720 -23.70 -2.90 -18.49
CA ASP A 720 -25.03 -3.00 -19.12
C ASP A 720 -24.92 -3.18 -20.65
N ASP A 721 -24.13 -2.35 -21.33
CA ASP A 721 -23.94 -2.36 -22.79
C ASP A 721 -23.38 -3.68 -23.32
N LEU A 722 -22.58 -4.38 -22.52
CA LEU A 722 -21.98 -5.66 -22.87
C LEU A 722 -22.75 -6.87 -22.31
N SER A 723 -23.85 -6.64 -21.59
CA SER A 723 -24.67 -7.71 -21.01
C SER A 723 -25.55 -8.39 -22.07
N LEU A 724 -26.11 -9.55 -21.74
CA LEU A 724 -27.04 -10.26 -22.62
C LEU A 724 -28.41 -9.56 -22.75
N ASN A 725 -28.72 -8.66 -21.82
CA ASN A 725 -30.01 -8.00 -21.65
C ASN A 725 -29.82 -6.49 -21.47
N VAL A 726 -29.24 -5.84 -22.49
CA VAL A 726 -28.92 -4.41 -22.50
C VAL A 726 -30.15 -3.56 -22.15
N GLY A 727 -29.98 -2.60 -21.23
CA GLY A 727 -31.04 -1.70 -20.79
C GLY A 727 -32.07 -2.33 -19.86
N LYS A 728 -31.88 -3.60 -19.47
CA LYS A 728 -32.73 -4.33 -18.53
C LYS A 728 -31.99 -4.71 -17.27
N GLN A 729 -32.73 -4.95 -16.20
CA GLN A 729 -32.18 -5.42 -14.92
C GLN A 729 -31.11 -4.47 -14.36
N ARG A 730 -31.26 -3.16 -14.54
CA ARG A 730 -30.21 -2.17 -14.20
C ARG A 730 -29.88 -2.17 -12.71
N TYR A 731 -30.88 -2.29 -11.83
CA TYR A 731 -30.64 -2.39 -10.38
C TYR A 731 -29.95 -3.69 -9.99
N GLU A 732 -30.36 -4.81 -10.58
CA GLU A 732 -29.69 -6.11 -10.36
C GLU A 732 -28.21 -6.08 -10.79
N LYS A 733 -27.89 -5.41 -11.90
CA LYS A 733 -26.51 -5.24 -12.41
C LYS A 733 -25.58 -4.49 -11.47
N MET A 734 -26.12 -3.64 -10.60
CA MET A 734 -25.33 -2.92 -9.59
C MET A 734 -25.18 -3.70 -8.28
N ILE A 735 -25.82 -4.86 -8.13
CA ILE A 735 -25.94 -5.56 -6.83
C ILE A 735 -25.50 -7.02 -6.90
N SER A 736 -25.87 -7.75 -7.95
CA SER A 736 -25.76 -9.21 -7.93
C SER A 736 -24.35 -9.72 -8.20
N GLY A 737 -24.06 -10.92 -7.72
CA GLY A 737 -22.77 -11.58 -7.86
C GLY A 737 -22.35 -11.85 -9.31
N MET A 738 -23.29 -11.85 -10.26
CA MET A 738 -23.00 -11.99 -11.69
C MET A 738 -22.32 -10.76 -12.29
N TYR A 739 -22.57 -9.56 -11.74
CA TYR A 739 -22.19 -8.29 -12.36
C TYR A 739 -21.15 -7.49 -11.56
N LEU A 740 -21.12 -7.63 -10.22
CA LEU A 740 -20.13 -6.92 -9.38
C LEU A 740 -18.69 -7.16 -9.83
N GLY A 741 -18.36 -8.41 -10.19
CA GLY A 741 -17.04 -8.76 -10.71
C GLY A 741 -16.69 -8.05 -12.02
N GLU A 742 -17.67 -7.81 -12.89
CA GLU A 742 -17.46 -7.08 -14.15
C GLU A 742 -17.29 -5.58 -13.93
N ILE A 743 -17.99 -4.98 -12.95
CA ILE A 743 -17.76 -3.58 -12.54
C ILE A 743 -16.31 -3.44 -12.06
N VAL A 744 -15.87 -4.31 -11.14
CA VAL A 744 -14.49 -4.34 -10.64
C VAL A 744 -13.49 -4.51 -11.79
N ARG A 745 -13.73 -5.47 -12.70
CA ARG A 745 -12.86 -5.72 -13.86
C ARG A 745 -12.70 -4.46 -14.72
N ASN A 746 -13.79 -3.75 -15.01
CA ASN A 746 -13.74 -2.53 -15.82
C ASN A 746 -12.99 -1.38 -15.11
N ILE A 747 -13.16 -1.22 -13.80
CA ILE A 747 -12.38 -0.25 -13.00
C ILE A 747 -10.89 -0.60 -13.06
N LEU A 748 -10.53 -1.87 -12.86
CA LEU A 748 -9.14 -2.32 -12.90
C LEU A 748 -8.52 -2.12 -14.29
N ILE A 749 -9.28 -2.34 -15.37
CA ILE A 749 -8.83 -2.03 -16.73
C ILE A 749 -8.56 -0.53 -16.90
N ASP A 750 -9.46 0.34 -16.44
CA ASP A 750 -9.27 1.80 -16.54
C ASP A 750 -8.05 2.26 -15.72
N MET A 751 -7.92 1.80 -14.48
CA MET A 751 -6.74 2.08 -13.63
C MET A 751 -5.44 1.57 -14.27
N THR A 752 -5.48 0.41 -14.93
CA THR A 752 -4.33 -0.11 -15.68
C THR A 752 -4.01 0.75 -16.89
N LYS A 753 -5.00 1.17 -17.68
CA LYS A 753 -4.80 2.09 -18.83
C LYS A 753 -4.17 3.41 -18.42
N ARG A 754 -4.54 3.91 -17.23
CA ARG A 754 -3.96 5.13 -16.64
C ARG A 754 -2.57 4.93 -16.03
N GLY A 755 -2.05 3.70 -16.02
CA GLY A 755 -0.74 3.35 -15.48
C GLY A 755 -0.70 3.19 -13.96
N PHE A 756 -1.86 3.16 -13.29
CA PHE A 756 -1.94 3.10 -11.83
C PHE A 756 -1.72 1.69 -11.29
N LEU A 757 -2.12 0.67 -12.05
CA LEU A 757 -2.02 -0.74 -11.67
C LEU A 757 -1.27 -1.55 -12.73
N PHE A 758 -0.74 -2.70 -12.30
CA PHE A 758 -0.14 -3.74 -13.15
C PHE A 758 0.89 -3.21 -14.18
N ARG A 759 1.64 -2.16 -13.81
CA ARG A 759 2.64 -1.51 -14.68
C ARG A 759 2.06 -1.03 -16.03
N GLY A 760 0.77 -0.72 -16.06
CA GLY A 760 0.07 -0.33 -17.28
C GLY A 760 -0.23 -1.47 -18.25
N GLN A 761 0.01 -2.72 -17.86
CA GLN A 761 -0.15 -3.89 -18.74
C GLN A 761 -1.49 -4.58 -18.50
N ILE A 762 -2.37 -4.49 -19.49
CA ILE A 762 -3.65 -5.19 -19.49
C ILE A 762 -3.42 -6.62 -19.98
N SER A 763 -3.40 -7.58 -19.05
CA SER A 763 -3.25 -9.01 -19.38
C SER A 763 -4.50 -9.58 -20.06
N GLU A 764 -4.34 -10.67 -20.81
CA GLU A 764 -5.49 -11.41 -21.38
C GLU A 764 -6.45 -11.92 -20.29
N THR A 765 -5.90 -12.29 -19.13
CA THR A 765 -6.70 -12.65 -17.95
C THR A 765 -7.59 -11.50 -17.49
N LEU A 766 -7.07 -10.27 -17.42
CA LEU A 766 -7.87 -9.10 -17.03
C LEU A 766 -8.92 -8.71 -18.08
N LYS A 767 -8.69 -9.06 -19.36
CA LYS A 767 -9.69 -8.90 -20.43
C LYS A 767 -10.79 -9.96 -20.38
N THR A 768 -10.55 -11.09 -19.71
CA THR A 768 -11.49 -12.20 -19.64
C THR A 768 -12.70 -11.84 -18.76
N ARG A 769 -13.90 -11.85 -19.34
CA ARG A 769 -15.14 -11.56 -18.62
C ARG A 769 -15.46 -12.68 -17.62
N GLY A 770 -16.01 -12.31 -16.47
CA GLY A 770 -16.39 -13.25 -15.41
C GLY A 770 -15.21 -13.78 -14.58
N ILE A 771 -13.99 -13.25 -14.77
CA ILE A 771 -12.80 -13.69 -14.04
C ILE A 771 -12.89 -13.43 -12.52
N PHE A 772 -13.65 -12.41 -12.12
CA PHE A 772 -13.90 -12.08 -10.71
C PHE A 772 -15.24 -12.68 -10.24
N GLU A 773 -15.27 -14.00 -10.08
CA GLU A 773 -16.42 -14.70 -9.51
C GLU A 773 -16.72 -14.26 -8.06
N THR A 774 -17.98 -14.36 -7.62
CA THR A 774 -18.43 -13.99 -6.27
C THR A 774 -17.60 -14.62 -5.16
N LYS A 775 -17.10 -15.84 -5.33
CA LYS A 775 -16.25 -16.53 -4.34
C LYS A 775 -14.96 -15.75 -4.02
N PHE A 776 -14.37 -15.07 -5.00
CA PHE A 776 -13.16 -14.28 -4.83
C PHE A 776 -13.45 -12.93 -4.17
N LEU A 777 -14.57 -12.30 -4.52
CA LEU A 777 -15.02 -11.05 -3.89
C LEU A 777 -15.43 -11.25 -2.43
N SER A 778 -16.02 -12.41 -2.10
CA SER A 778 -16.48 -12.75 -0.74
C SER A 778 -15.33 -12.94 0.26
N GLN A 779 -14.12 -13.25 -0.22
CA GLN A 779 -12.93 -13.36 0.62
C GLN A 779 -12.35 -11.99 1.00
N ILE A 780 -12.79 -10.91 0.33
CA ILE A 780 -12.14 -9.60 0.38
C ILE A 780 -12.91 -8.61 1.28
N GLU A 781 -14.22 -8.79 1.55
CA GLU A 781 -14.99 -7.85 2.38
C GLU A 781 -16.10 -8.45 3.27
N SER A 782 -16.33 -7.79 4.43
CA SER A 782 -17.42 -8.02 5.40
C SER A 782 -18.79 -7.48 4.90
N PHE A 783 -19.19 -7.81 3.67
CA PHE A 783 -20.41 -7.28 3.00
C PHE A 783 -21.70 -7.37 3.85
N SER A 784 -21.94 -8.52 4.49
CA SER A 784 -23.16 -8.74 5.29
C SER A 784 -23.32 -7.76 6.46
N ARG A 785 -22.20 -7.36 7.09
CA ARG A 785 -22.23 -6.43 8.23
C ARG A 785 -22.63 -5.02 7.79
N ILE A 786 -22.08 -4.56 6.67
CA ILE A 786 -22.33 -3.21 6.13
C ILE A 786 -23.80 -3.09 5.73
N MET A 787 -24.30 -4.03 4.92
CA MET A 787 -25.72 -4.06 4.52
C MET A 787 -26.66 -4.02 5.73
N LYS A 788 -26.45 -4.89 6.73
CA LYS A 788 -27.29 -4.95 7.94
C LYS A 788 -27.31 -3.63 8.70
N GLN A 789 -26.17 -2.94 8.77
CA GLN A 789 -26.09 -1.63 9.41
C GLN A 789 -26.82 -0.56 8.60
N THR A 790 -26.58 -0.48 7.29
CA THR A 790 -27.23 0.49 6.41
C THR A 790 -28.76 0.37 6.44
N VAL A 791 -29.31 -0.85 6.47
CA VAL A 791 -30.76 -1.04 6.61
C VAL A 791 -31.30 -0.46 7.92
N ARG A 792 -30.60 -0.68 9.05
CA ARG A 792 -30.99 -0.12 10.35
C ARG A 792 -30.93 1.40 10.36
N ASP A 793 -29.94 1.99 9.70
CA ASP A 793 -29.77 3.43 9.61
C ASP A 793 -30.86 4.09 8.74
N LEU A 794 -31.24 3.44 7.64
CA LEU A 794 -32.28 3.93 6.73
C LEU A 794 -33.71 3.67 7.24
N ALA A 795 -33.89 2.74 8.17
CA ALA A 795 -35.18 2.38 8.77
C ALA A 795 -35.09 2.30 10.31
N PRO A 796 -34.75 3.40 11.02
CA PRO A 796 -34.44 3.37 12.45
C PRO A 796 -35.66 3.07 13.34
N LYS A 797 -36.88 3.15 12.78
CA LYS A 797 -38.13 2.80 13.47
C LYS A 797 -38.52 1.33 13.30
N CYS A 798 -37.78 0.57 12.50
CA CYS A 798 -38.06 -0.84 12.25
C CYS A 798 -37.09 -1.69 13.07
N CYS A 799 -37.60 -2.62 13.88
CA CYS A 799 -36.79 -3.66 14.48
C CYS A 799 -36.60 -4.77 13.44
N VAL A 800 -35.39 -4.87 12.86
CA VAL A 800 -35.12 -5.81 11.76
C VAL A 800 -34.19 -6.94 12.22
N THR A 801 -34.67 -8.17 12.11
CA THR A 801 -33.90 -9.40 12.29
C THR A 801 -33.58 -9.99 10.94
N PHE A 802 -32.31 -10.33 10.69
CA PHE A 802 -31.87 -10.98 9.46
C PHE A 802 -31.65 -12.47 9.72
N LEU A 803 -32.39 -13.31 9.01
CA LEU A 803 -32.28 -14.77 9.05
C LEU A 803 -31.59 -15.25 7.78
N LEU A 804 -30.70 -16.23 7.92
CA LEU A 804 -30.11 -16.91 6.78
C LEU A 804 -30.86 -18.21 6.56
N SER A 805 -31.33 -18.47 5.34
CA SER A 805 -31.92 -19.75 4.97
C SER A 805 -30.80 -20.70 4.52
N GLU A 806 -30.44 -21.67 5.36
CA GLU A 806 -29.47 -22.72 4.98
C GLU A 806 -30.10 -23.77 4.06
N ASP A 807 -31.40 -24.03 4.21
CA ASP A 807 -32.16 -25.05 3.48
C ASP A 807 -32.65 -24.58 2.10
N GLY A 808 -32.50 -23.29 1.79
CA GLY A 808 -32.87 -22.67 0.52
C GLY A 808 -34.38 -22.54 0.26
N SER A 809 -34.72 -22.26 -0.99
CA SER A 809 -36.09 -22.04 -1.49
C SER A 809 -36.92 -23.33 -1.58
N GLY A 810 -36.28 -24.49 -1.76
CA GLY A 810 -36.95 -25.78 -1.94
C GLY A 810 -37.81 -26.21 -0.73
N LYS A 811 -37.34 -25.98 0.51
CA LYS A 811 -38.14 -26.20 1.74
C LYS A 811 -39.41 -25.35 1.73
N GLY A 812 -39.30 -24.09 1.33
CA GLY A 812 -40.43 -23.17 1.20
C GLY A 812 -41.45 -23.61 0.17
N ALA A 813 -41.02 -24.09 -1.01
CA ALA A 813 -41.94 -24.63 -2.01
C ALA A 813 -42.72 -25.85 -1.49
N ALA A 814 -42.08 -26.74 -0.73
CA ALA A 814 -42.75 -27.84 -0.06
C ALA A 814 -43.76 -27.36 1.00
N LEU A 815 -43.40 -26.35 1.80
CA LEU A 815 -44.31 -25.74 2.80
C LEU A 815 -45.55 -25.11 2.13
N ILE A 816 -45.36 -24.34 1.06
CA ILE A 816 -46.46 -23.75 0.27
C ILE A 816 -47.36 -24.86 -0.28
N THR A 817 -46.76 -25.92 -0.80
CA THR A 817 -47.48 -27.09 -1.30
C THR A 817 -48.28 -27.77 -0.19
N ALA A 818 -47.72 -27.92 1.00
CA ALA A 818 -48.40 -28.51 2.16
C ALA A 818 -49.64 -27.71 2.56
N VAL A 819 -49.51 -26.38 2.62
CA VAL A 819 -50.63 -25.47 2.91
C VAL A 819 -51.71 -25.60 1.83
N ALA A 820 -51.34 -25.61 0.55
CA ALA A 820 -52.27 -25.76 -0.56
C ALA A 820 -53.02 -27.10 -0.54
N CYS A 821 -52.33 -28.21 -0.27
CA CYS A 821 -52.93 -29.53 -0.13
C CYS A 821 -53.93 -29.59 1.03
N ARG A 822 -53.64 -28.95 2.17
CA ARG A 822 -54.57 -28.82 3.31
C ARG A 822 -55.84 -28.07 2.89
N LEU A 823 -55.69 -26.89 2.28
CA LEU A 823 -56.81 -26.07 1.85
C LEU A 823 -57.70 -26.79 0.82
N ARG A 824 -57.10 -27.54 -0.13
CA ARG A 824 -57.83 -28.40 -1.07
C ARG A 824 -58.67 -29.46 -0.34
N LYS A 825 -58.17 -30.06 0.74
CA LYS A 825 -58.92 -31.03 1.57
C LYS A 825 -60.06 -30.39 2.34
N GLU A 826 -59.85 -29.22 2.93
CA GLU A 826 -60.91 -28.50 3.66
C GLU A 826 -62.08 -28.10 2.76
N VAL A 827 -61.79 -27.60 1.56
CA VAL A 827 -62.83 -27.27 0.56
C VAL A 827 -63.59 -28.53 0.12
N LYS A 828 -62.90 -29.66 -0.08
CA LYS A 828 -63.54 -30.95 -0.39
C LYS A 828 -64.38 -31.50 0.76
N SER A 829 -64.05 -31.19 2.01
CA SER A 829 -64.84 -31.62 3.19
C SER A 829 -66.06 -30.73 3.49
N LYS A 830 -66.10 -29.52 2.93
CA LYS A 830 -67.21 -28.55 3.05
C LYS A 830 -68.21 -28.61 1.89
N LYS A 831 -67.87 -29.32 0.81
CA LYS A 831 -68.75 -29.70 -0.30
C LYS A 831 -69.24 -31.12 -0.08
#